data_AF-A0A8T7LQV9-F1
#
_entry.id   AF-A0A8T7LQV9-F1
#
_cell.length_a   1.000
_cell.length_b   1.000
_cell.length_c   1.000
_cell.angle_alpha   90.00
_cell.angle_beta   90.00
_cell.angle_gamma   90.00
#
_symmetry.space_group_name_H-M   'P 1'
#
loop_
_entity.id
_entity.type
_entity.pdbx_description
1 polymer ?
#
loop_
_entity_poly.entity_id
_entity_poly.type
_entity_poly.pdbx_seq_one_letter_code
_entity_poly.pdbx_strand_id
1 'polypeptide(L)'
;LGWLLRRLPRRYGWVTLGALPLLASAYLTLPLAYGLLALLVGLILTVSLLGAALASLLRPGLLPRQRRTAIVMLIISLTALLGGGAFLLDDGYSIQPPVNAAALSAQNVIPLTLPDPSLPGKYPVRTLTYGSGSDHRPEYGAQAALLTAPVDGSQLLEGWSAIRRAWWGFGPDSLPLNARVWLPDGEGAFPLILIAHGNHPMEDSSENGYDYLAELLASRGFIVASIDENFLNLSLAADFGMFAQLKDENDARAWLILEHLRQWRDWSVTPGNPFYGRVNLDGIGLMGHSRGGEAVAIAAAFNRLPCHPENAALRFDYHFNIRAIAALAPVDGQFLPGERPLPLSDVNYLVLHGAHDMDVVSFGGLRQYNRLQFLDGKPWFKTALYLYGANHGQFNRNWGRRDMLGPARQLFNLGALLPAEEQEQAAKVFISAFMEAALRDQSGYRALFRDPRTARAWLPETIYLSQYEDSSAIRLAAFEEDINLETASLPGVSLHGDGLTLWREQVVPLRWGDSHNSAVYLGWDTASAPGLPQFILTLPEGGLALSSQSALTFALAAADETPQLRGDRLPADNPVPLDLTLELVDRTGESARLPLSHFSLLQPPIQVHLGKAAWMSVLPASEPMFQTFEFHLNDFAAQNPRFNPSRLSEIRFLFNRSPAGVVVLDEVHLAEVGVNRRAGP
;
A
#
# COMPACT_ATOMS: atom_id res chain seq x y z
N LEU A 1 14.99 -39.32 14.61
CA LEU A 1 13.91 -38.89 15.54
C LEU A 1 13.56 -39.92 16.62
N GLY A 2 13.20 -41.16 16.26
CA GLY A 2 12.78 -42.19 17.22
C GLY A 2 13.81 -42.59 18.29
N TRP A 3 15.10 -42.49 18.01
CA TRP A 3 16.17 -42.70 19.00
C TRP A 3 16.27 -41.56 20.03
N LEU A 4 16.10 -40.32 19.58
CA LEU A 4 16.12 -39.10 20.41
C LEU A 4 14.91 -39.04 21.35
N LEU A 5 13.72 -39.36 20.85
CA LEU A 5 12.47 -39.39 21.63
C LEU A 5 12.51 -40.43 22.76
N ARG A 6 13.22 -41.55 22.59
CA ARG A 6 13.40 -42.57 23.64
C ARG A 6 14.31 -42.12 24.79
N ARG A 7 15.10 -41.05 24.61
CA ARG A 7 15.97 -40.48 25.65
C ARG A 7 15.31 -39.37 26.47
N LEU A 8 14.16 -38.86 26.02
CA LEU A 8 13.39 -37.86 26.75
C LEU A 8 12.44 -38.53 27.75
N PRO A 9 12.16 -37.93 28.93
CA PRO A 9 11.12 -38.43 29.82
C PRO A 9 9.80 -38.55 29.06
N ARG A 10 9.13 -39.71 29.11
CA ARG A 10 7.93 -39.99 28.29
C ARG A 10 6.89 -38.86 28.32
N ARG A 11 6.58 -38.32 29.50
CA ARG A 11 5.63 -37.19 29.66
C ARG A 11 6.10 -35.91 28.96
N TYR A 12 7.38 -35.59 29.08
CA TYR A 12 7.99 -34.43 28.41
C TYR A 12 8.02 -34.61 26.89
N GLY A 13 8.32 -35.82 26.42
CA GLY A 13 8.27 -36.17 24.99
C GLY A 13 6.87 -35.94 24.41
N TRP A 14 5.82 -36.42 25.09
CA TRP A 14 4.44 -36.21 24.67
C TRP A 14 3.99 -34.74 24.72
N VAL A 15 4.37 -33.99 25.75
CA VAL A 15 4.06 -32.54 25.84
C VAL A 15 4.76 -31.76 24.73
N THR A 16 6.05 -32.05 24.48
CA THR A 16 6.81 -31.43 23.38
C THR A 16 6.21 -31.78 22.01
N LEU A 17 5.84 -33.05 21.80
CA LEU A 17 5.16 -33.50 20.58
C LEU A 17 3.77 -32.86 20.42
N GLY A 18 3.03 -32.65 21.51
CA GLY A 18 1.74 -31.95 21.50
C GLY A 18 1.85 -30.44 21.28
N ALA A 19 3.02 -29.85 21.55
CA ALA A 19 3.30 -28.45 21.24
C ALA A 19 3.74 -28.24 19.78
N LEU A 20 4.23 -29.27 19.08
CA LEU A 20 4.68 -29.16 17.69
C LEU A 20 3.61 -28.68 16.71
N PRO A 21 2.32 -29.07 16.81
CA PRO A 21 1.27 -28.49 15.98
C PRO A 21 1.07 -26.99 16.18
N LEU A 22 1.21 -26.47 17.41
CA LEU A 22 1.16 -25.02 17.71
C LEU A 22 2.40 -24.28 17.19
N LEU A 23 3.54 -24.98 17.12
CA LEU A 23 4.79 -24.48 16.52
C LEU A 23 4.74 -24.55 14.98
N ALA A 24 4.01 -25.52 14.41
CA ALA A 24 3.84 -25.71 12.97
C ALA A 24 2.77 -24.77 12.39
N SER A 25 1.71 -24.45 13.15
CA SER A 25 0.73 -23.42 12.78
C SER A 25 1.33 -22.01 12.75
N ALA A 26 2.52 -21.83 13.34
CA ALA A 26 3.30 -20.60 13.28
C ALA A 26 4.24 -20.51 12.04
N TYR A 27 4.35 -21.57 11.22
CA TYR A 27 5.50 -21.76 10.34
C TYR A 27 5.28 -21.45 8.84
N LEU A 28 4.13 -20.96 8.41
CA LEU A 28 3.95 -20.55 7.02
C LEU A 28 3.18 -19.23 7.01
N THR A 29 3.74 -18.23 6.32
CA THR A 29 3.20 -16.88 6.03
C THR A 29 3.52 -15.71 6.99
N LEU A 30 4.44 -15.83 7.95
CA LEU A 30 4.82 -14.69 8.81
C LEU A 30 6.15 -14.02 8.40
N PRO A 31 6.23 -12.68 8.33
CA PRO A 31 7.45 -11.96 7.94
C PRO A 31 8.67 -12.27 8.80
N LEU A 32 8.48 -12.61 10.08
CA LEU A 32 9.54 -12.86 11.06
C LEU A 32 9.70 -14.34 11.43
N ALA A 33 9.54 -15.25 10.46
CA ALA A 33 9.54 -16.70 10.70
C ALA A 33 10.77 -17.20 11.50
N TYR A 34 11.98 -16.70 11.21
CA TYR A 34 13.19 -17.09 11.95
C TYR A 34 13.21 -16.54 13.38
N GLY A 35 12.78 -15.29 13.57
CA GLY A 35 12.65 -14.69 14.90
C GLY A 35 11.66 -15.45 15.78
N LEU A 36 10.52 -15.84 15.21
CA LEU A 36 9.50 -16.61 15.92
C LEU A 36 9.99 -18.01 16.28
N LEU A 37 10.66 -18.70 15.36
CA LEU A 37 11.27 -20.01 15.64
C LEU A 37 12.31 -19.90 16.77
N ALA A 38 13.19 -18.90 16.73
CA ALA A 38 14.18 -18.66 17.76
C ALA A 38 13.53 -18.37 19.12
N LEU A 39 12.47 -17.56 19.14
CA LEU A 39 11.69 -17.27 20.35
C LEU A 39 11.08 -18.56 20.93
N LEU A 40 10.44 -19.36 20.11
CA LEU A 40 9.76 -20.58 20.55
C LEU A 40 10.75 -21.63 21.07
N VAL A 41 11.84 -21.87 20.34
CA VAL A 41 12.92 -22.77 20.78
C VAL A 41 13.54 -22.25 22.08
N GLY A 42 13.83 -20.94 22.16
CA GLY A 42 14.37 -20.30 23.35
C GLY A 42 13.45 -20.44 24.56
N LEU A 43 12.14 -20.25 24.39
CA LEU A 43 11.14 -20.42 25.44
C LEU A 43 11.07 -21.88 25.92
N ILE A 44 11.02 -22.84 24.99
CA ILE A 44 10.98 -24.27 25.34
C ILE A 44 12.23 -24.66 26.14
N LEU A 45 13.42 -24.27 25.69
CA LEU A 45 14.67 -24.55 26.39
C LEU A 45 14.69 -23.91 27.79
N THR A 46 14.30 -22.65 27.89
CA THR A 46 14.26 -21.88 29.14
C THR A 46 13.30 -22.52 30.16
N VAL A 47 12.06 -22.81 29.76
CA VAL A 47 11.03 -23.40 30.63
C VAL A 47 11.42 -24.83 31.03
N SER A 48 12.02 -25.59 30.12
CA SER A 48 12.48 -26.95 30.39
C SER A 48 13.63 -26.99 31.38
N LEU A 49 14.61 -26.09 31.23
CA LEU A 49 15.72 -25.93 32.17
C LEU A 49 15.21 -25.50 33.55
N LEU A 50 14.27 -24.55 33.61
CA LEU A 50 13.64 -24.10 34.84
C LEU A 50 12.92 -25.25 35.55
N GLY A 51 12.08 -25.98 34.82
CA GLY A 51 11.35 -27.14 35.35
C GLY A 51 12.29 -28.25 35.84
N ALA A 52 13.36 -28.55 35.09
CA ALA A 52 14.37 -29.52 35.48
C ALA A 52 15.16 -29.08 36.73
N ALA A 53 15.49 -27.79 36.83
CA ALA A 53 16.18 -27.22 37.97
C ALA A 53 15.32 -27.30 39.24
N LEU A 54 14.06 -26.86 39.17
CA LEU A 54 13.10 -26.92 40.27
C LEU A 54 12.83 -28.36 40.70
N ALA A 55 12.55 -29.25 39.75
CA ALA A 55 12.31 -30.67 40.05
C ALA A 55 13.54 -31.34 40.67
N SER A 56 14.75 -30.95 40.27
CA SER A 56 15.98 -31.47 40.88
C SER A 56 16.14 -30.96 42.31
N LEU A 57 15.98 -29.65 42.54
CA LEU A 57 16.15 -29.03 43.87
C LEU A 57 15.12 -29.50 44.90
N LEU A 58 13.93 -29.91 44.46
CA LEU A 58 12.88 -30.48 45.31
C LEU A 58 13.13 -31.96 45.68
N ARG A 59 14.08 -32.65 45.05
CA ARG A 59 14.41 -34.04 45.39
C ARG A 59 15.36 -34.11 46.60
N PRO A 60 15.05 -34.91 47.62
CA PRO A 60 15.97 -35.16 48.73
C PRO A 60 17.19 -35.97 48.25
N GLY A 61 18.34 -35.79 48.92
CA GLY A 61 19.53 -36.62 48.71
C GLY A 61 20.44 -36.25 47.53
N LEU A 62 20.35 -35.03 46.99
CA LEU A 62 21.25 -34.57 45.92
C LEU A 62 22.71 -34.48 46.37
N LEU A 63 23.63 -34.97 45.52
CA LEU A 63 25.07 -34.74 45.69
C LEU A 63 25.41 -33.25 45.53
N PRO A 64 26.45 -32.71 46.20
CA PRO A 64 26.83 -31.30 46.10
C PRO A 64 27.03 -30.79 44.65
N ARG A 65 27.61 -31.62 43.78
CA ARG A 65 27.78 -31.30 42.35
C ARG A 65 26.44 -31.16 41.62
N GLN A 66 25.51 -32.08 41.86
CA GLN A 66 24.16 -32.05 41.26
C GLN A 66 23.37 -30.83 41.72
N ARG A 67 23.47 -30.48 43.01
CA ARG A 67 22.85 -29.26 43.56
C ARG A 67 23.41 -28.00 42.92
N ARG A 68 24.74 -27.91 42.73
CA ARG A 68 25.37 -26.78 42.00
C ARG A 68 24.88 -26.70 40.56
N THR A 69 24.84 -27.81 39.83
CA THR A 69 24.31 -27.84 38.46
C THR A 69 22.86 -27.38 38.40
N ALA A 70 22.00 -27.83 39.33
CA ALA A 70 20.61 -27.39 39.39
C ALA A 70 20.47 -25.89 39.69
N ILE A 71 21.29 -25.33 40.58
CA ILE A 71 21.31 -23.87 40.85
C ILE A 71 21.77 -23.10 39.60
N VAL A 72 22.80 -23.57 38.90
CA VAL A 72 23.27 -22.93 37.65
C VAL A 72 22.18 -22.96 36.58
N MET A 73 21.50 -24.10 36.38
CA MET A 73 20.35 -24.19 35.46
C MET A 73 19.22 -23.24 35.85
N LEU A 74 18.94 -23.11 37.15
CA LEU A 74 17.94 -22.16 37.67
C LEU A 74 18.34 -20.71 37.35
N ILE A 75 19.58 -20.32 37.63
CA ILE A 75 20.07 -18.97 37.34
C ILE A 75 20.01 -18.68 35.84
N ILE A 76 20.52 -19.59 35.00
CA ILE A 76 20.50 -19.42 33.53
C ILE A 76 19.08 -19.26 33.03
N SER A 77 18.15 -20.11 33.47
CA SER A 77 16.75 -20.04 33.03
C SER A 77 16.03 -18.78 33.52
N LEU A 78 16.27 -18.33 34.76
CA LEU A 78 15.71 -17.08 35.26
C LEU A 78 16.28 -15.86 34.51
N THR A 79 17.58 -15.83 34.27
CA THR A 79 18.21 -14.76 33.47
C THR A 79 17.71 -14.76 32.04
N ALA A 80 17.57 -15.93 31.40
CA ALA A 80 17.02 -16.04 30.05
C ALA A 80 15.54 -15.59 30.00
N LEU A 81 14.74 -15.92 31.01
CA LEU A 81 13.35 -15.50 31.09
C LEU A 81 13.23 -13.98 31.29
N LEU A 82 14.03 -13.40 32.18
CA LEU A 82 14.05 -11.95 32.43
C LEU A 82 14.58 -11.19 31.23
N GLY A 83 15.71 -11.62 30.66
CA GLY A 83 16.31 -10.99 29.47
C GLY A 83 15.45 -11.14 28.22
N GLY A 84 14.89 -12.32 27.98
CA GLY A 84 13.95 -12.56 26.89
C GLY A 84 12.65 -11.79 27.06
N GLY A 85 12.12 -11.71 28.28
CA GLY A 85 10.95 -10.89 28.61
C GLY A 85 11.22 -9.40 28.37
N ALA A 86 12.35 -8.88 28.84
CA ALA A 86 12.76 -7.51 28.59
C ALA A 86 12.92 -7.22 27.09
N PHE A 87 13.56 -8.12 26.35
CA PHE A 87 13.69 -8.02 24.89
C PHE A 87 12.33 -7.98 24.17
N LEU A 88 11.35 -8.80 24.58
CA LEU A 88 10.02 -8.79 23.97
C LEU A 88 9.21 -7.55 24.31
N LEU A 89 9.36 -7.01 25.51
CA LEU A 89 8.65 -5.81 25.97
C LEU A 89 9.28 -4.50 25.47
N ASP A 90 10.55 -4.52 25.10
CA ASP A 90 11.25 -3.40 24.48
C ASP A 90 10.64 -3.05 23.10
N ASP A 91 10.65 -1.78 22.70
CA ASP A 91 10.10 -1.37 21.40
C ASP A 91 11.13 -1.54 20.25
N GLY A 92 12.35 -1.98 20.55
CA GLY A 92 13.44 -2.09 19.60
C GLY A 92 14.30 -0.83 19.56
N TYR A 93 14.88 -0.53 18.41
CA TYR A 93 15.88 0.51 18.23
C TYR A 93 15.50 1.48 17.11
N SER A 94 15.86 2.75 17.30
CA SER A 94 15.78 3.75 16.24
C SER A 94 16.75 3.42 15.11
N ILE A 95 16.29 3.47 13.87
CA ILE A 95 17.13 3.30 12.69
C ILE A 95 17.50 4.69 12.18
N GLN A 96 18.77 4.91 11.82
CA GLN A 96 19.13 6.11 11.07
C GLN A 96 18.40 6.07 9.72
N PRO A 97 17.54 7.06 9.41
CA PRO A 97 16.83 7.06 8.14
C PRO A 97 17.83 6.98 6.98
N PRO A 98 17.49 6.25 5.90
CA PRO A 98 18.31 6.29 4.70
C PRO A 98 18.39 7.73 4.18
N VAL A 99 19.39 8.01 3.35
CA VAL A 99 19.52 9.34 2.74
C VAL A 99 18.23 9.68 2.00
N ASN A 100 17.69 10.87 2.23
CA ASN A 100 16.54 11.39 1.52
C ASN A 100 17.02 12.11 0.25
N ALA A 101 16.99 11.42 -0.89
CA ALA A 101 17.47 11.95 -2.16
C ALA A 101 16.69 13.19 -2.60
N ALA A 102 15.37 13.20 -2.37
CA ALA A 102 14.48 14.30 -2.69
C ALA A 102 14.85 15.59 -1.92
N ALA A 103 15.30 15.47 -0.66
CA ALA A 103 15.74 16.59 0.16
C ALA A 103 17.02 17.26 -0.34
N LEU A 104 17.89 16.55 -1.08
CA LEU A 104 19.13 17.08 -1.65
C LEU A 104 18.91 17.95 -2.90
N SER A 105 17.71 17.87 -3.50
CA SER A 105 17.29 18.64 -4.68
C SER A 105 16.11 19.58 -4.39
N ALA A 106 15.79 19.84 -3.11
CA ALA A 106 14.59 20.58 -2.71
C ALA A 106 14.57 22.05 -3.18
N GLN A 107 15.73 22.63 -3.47
CA GLN A 107 15.88 24.01 -3.96
C GLN A 107 15.27 24.25 -5.35
N ASN A 108 15.00 23.20 -6.12
CA ASN A 108 14.47 23.30 -7.48
C ASN A 108 12.92 23.29 -7.54
N VAL A 109 12.26 23.30 -6.38
CA VAL A 109 10.81 23.06 -6.28
C VAL A 109 10.06 24.33 -5.92
N ILE A 110 9.00 24.62 -6.68
CA ILE A 110 8.06 25.71 -6.37
C ILE A 110 6.98 25.18 -5.43
N PRO A 111 6.82 25.75 -4.21
CA PRO A 111 5.77 25.32 -3.30
C PRO A 111 4.37 25.56 -3.85
N LEU A 112 3.43 24.69 -3.51
CA LEU A 112 2.01 24.86 -3.82
C LEU A 112 1.46 26.12 -3.16
N THR A 113 0.73 26.91 -3.95
CA THR A 113 0.02 28.12 -3.48
C THR A 113 -1.41 27.84 -3.04
N LEU A 114 -1.84 26.57 -3.06
CA LEU A 114 -3.15 26.14 -2.59
C LEU A 114 -3.21 26.08 -1.06
N PRO A 115 -4.41 26.17 -0.45
CA PRO A 115 -4.58 25.92 0.97
C PRO A 115 -4.15 24.51 1.34
N ASP A 116 -3.51 24.36 2.51
CA ASP A 116 -3.17 23.04 3.06
C ASP A 116 -4.44 22.17 3.21
N PRO A 117 -4.52 21.03 2.51
CA PRO A 117 -5.71 20.18 2.52
C PRO A 117 -5.87 19.40 3.84
N SER A 118 -4.85 19.36 4.69
CA SER A 118 -4.90 18.72 6.02
C SER A 118 -5.56 19.59 7.10
N LEU A 119 -5.75 20.89 6.81
CA LEU A 119 -6.44 21.79 7.72
C LEU A 119 -7.97 21.63 7.61
N PRO A 120 -8.70 21.78 8.74
CA PRO A 120 -10.16 21.80 8.73
C PRO A 120 -10.73 22.80 7.71
N GLY A 121 -11.80 22.40 7.06
CA GLY A 121 -12.53 23.27 6.14
C GLY A 121 -13.47 24.24 6.85
N LYS A 122 -14.34 24.88 6.06
CA LYS A 122 -15.23 25.95 6.54
C LYS A 122 -16.51 25.46 7.23
N TYR A 123 -16.85 24.18 7.12
CA TYR A 123 -18.11 23.65 7.64
C TYR A 123 -17.90 23.07 9.04
N PRO A 124 -18.75 23.43 10.03
CA PRO A 124 -18.89 22.64 11.23
C PRO A 124 -19.31 21.21 10.87
N VAL A 125 -18.92 20.24 11.68
CA VAL A 125 -19.22 18.81 11.43
C VAL A 125 -20.30 18.34 12.40
N ARG A 126 -21.32 17.68 11.87
CA ARG A 126 -22.29 16.90 12.65
C ARG A 126 -22.01 15.42 12.47
N THR A 127 -22.34 14.63 13.49
CA THR A 127 -22.20 13.18 13.45
C THR A 127 -23.52 12.49 13.78
N LEU A 128 -23.74 11.34 13.15
CA LEU A 128 -24.83 10.42 13.47
C LEU A 128 -24.43 8.99 13.14
N THR A 129 -25.23 8.02 13.58
CA THR A 129 -25.08 6.62 13.19
C THR A 129 -26.35 6.10 12.56
N TYR A 130 -26.21 5.14 11.65
CA TYR A 130 -27.32 4.33 11.19
C TYR A 130 -27.00 2.86 11.40
N GLY A 131 -28.02 2.04 11.64
CA GLY A 131 -27.82 0.62 11.88
C GLY A 131 -29.11 -0.18 11.99
N SER A 132 -28.95 -1.47 12.27
CA SER A 132 -30.06 -2.43 12.32
C SER A 132 -31.12 -2.15 13.39
N GLY A 133 -30.79 -1.39 14.45
CA GLY A 133 -31.67 -1.18 15.61
C GLY A 133 -31.67 -2.33 16.62
N SER A 134 -31.08 -3.48 16.27
CA SER A 134 -30.97 -4.67 17.10
C SER A 134 -29.54 -5.09 17.41
N ASP A 135 -28.54 -4.31 16.97
CA ASP A 135 -27.14 -4.56 17.27
C ASP A 135 -26.88 -4.51 18.80
N HIS A 136 -25.96 -5.35 19.28
CA HIS A 136 -25.57 -5.34 20.69
C HIS A 136 -24.78 -4.07 21.07
N ARG A 137 -24.16 -3.42 20.08
CA ARG A 137 -23.54 -2.09 20.23
C ARG A 137 -24.63 -1.03 20.21
N PRO A 138 -24.81 -0.23 21.28
CA PRO A 138 -25.92 0.71 21.39
C PRO A 138 -26.06 1.68 20.21
N GLU A 139 -24.95 2.16 19.66
CA GLU A 139 -24.89 3.14 18.57
C GLU A 139 -25.45 2.64 17.23
N TYR A 140 -25.47 1.32 17.00
CA TYR A 140 -26.10 0.68 15.83
C TYR A 140 -27.40 -0.04 16.19
N GLY A 141 -27.64 -0.23 17.49
CA GLY A 141 -28.86 -0.77 18.07
C GLY A 141 -29.82 0.36 18.49
N ALA A 142 -30.18 0.37 19.78
CA ALA A 142 -31.22 1.25 20.32
C ALA A 142 -30.96 2.77 20.21
N GLN A 143 -29.70 3.19 19.96
CA GLN A 143 -29.31 4.59 19.82
C GLN A 143 -29.04 5.00 18.37
N ALA A 144 -29.22 4.11 17.40
CA ALA A 144 -29.06 4.45 15.98
C ALA A 144 -30.01 5.59 15.60
N ALA A 145 -29.48 6.64 14.98
CA ALA A 145 -30.27 7.80 14.57
C ALA A 145 -31.19 7.48 13.38
N LEU A 146 -30.75 6.56 12.51
CA LEU A 146 -31.54 6.02 11.41
C LEU A 146 -31.49 4.50 11.44
N LEU A 147 -32.63 3.86 11.15
CA LEU A 147 -32.73 2.41 11.05
C LEU A 147 -32.58 1.96 9.61
N THR A 148 -31.86 0.86 9.40
CA THR A 148 -31.68 0.21 8.10
C THR A 148 -32.29 -1.18 8.12
N ALA A 149 -32.79 -1.63 6.96
CA ALA A 149 -33.16 -3.02 6.78
C ALA A 149 -31.88 -3.85 6.56
N PRO A 150 -31.79 -5.08 7.09
CA PRO A 150 -30.70 -5.98 6.80
C PRO A 150 -30.75 -6.47 5.35
N VAL A 151 -29.62 -6.95 4.84
CA VAL A 151 -29.46 -7.51 3.49
C VAL A 151 -29.04 -8.98 3.56
N ASP A 152 -29.47 -9.78 2.58
CA ASP A 152 -29.17 -11.22 2.53
C ASP A 152 -27.90 -11.49 1.71
N GLY A 153 -26.80 -11.77 2.41
CA GLY A 153 -25.49 -12.14 1.86
C GLY A 153 -25.23 -13.65 1.85
N SER A 154 -26.25 -14.50 2.03
CA SER A 154 -26.08 -15.97 2.14
C SER A 154 -25.46 -16.62 0.91
N GLN A 155 -25.54 -15.96 -0.25
CA GLN A 155 -24.94 -16.45 -1.50
C GLN A 155 -23.46 -16.10 -1.68
N LEU A 156 -22.91 -15.24 -0.81
CA LEU A 156 -21.53 -14.77 -0.86
C LEU A 156 -20.66 -15.40 0.23
N LEU A 157 -21.26 -15.76 1.37
CA LEU A 157 -20.51 -16.15 2.55
C LEU A 157 -20.66 -17.63 2.89
N GLU A 158 -19.53 -18.31 3.03
CA GLU A 158 -19.44 -19.65 3.59
C GLU A 158 -18.67 -19.65 4.92
N GLY A 159 -18.98 -20.62 5.79
CA GLY A 159 -18.23 -20.82 7.05
C GLY A 159 -18.71 -19.97 8.24
N TRP A 160 -19.90 -19.38 8.17
CA TRP A 160 -20.47 -18.62 9.31
C TRP A 160 -20.74 -19.52 10.53
N SER A 161 -19.88 -19.44 11.54
CA SER A 161 -19.94 -20.33 12.69
C SER A 161 -21.08 -20.00 13.67
N ALA A 162 -21.49 -21.00 14.47
CA ALA A 162 -22.49 -20.80 15.53
C ALA A 162 -22.02 -19.80 16.61
N ILE A 163 -20.71 -19.72 16.85
CA ILE A 163 -20.10 -18.76 17.78
C ILE A 163 -20.22 -17.34 17.22
N ARG A 164 -19.89 -17.14 15.93
CA ARG A 164 -20.05 -15.86 15.24
C ARG A 164 -21.51 -15.39 15.27
N ARG A 165 -22.45 -16.30 14.97
CA ARG A 165 -23.90 -16.03 15.07
C ARG A 165 -24.33 -15.66 16.49
N ALA A 166 -23.82 -16.35 17.51
CA ALA A 166 -24.16 -16.05 18.91
C ALA A 166 -23.60 -14.71 19.38
N TRP A 167 -22.41 -14.32 18.92
CA TRP A 167 -21.80 -13.03 19.24
C TRP A 167 -22.55 -11.85 18.59
N TRP A 168 -22.80 -11.95 17.29
CA TRP A 168 -23.42 -10.87 16.53
C TRP A 168 -24.95 -10.81 16.67
N GLY A 169 -25.60 -11.95 16.91
CA GLY A 169 -27.05 -12.06 16.96
C GLY A 169 -27.73 -12.22 15.59
N PHE A 170 -26.96 -12.29 14.51
CA PHE A 170 -27.46 -12.48 13.14
C PHE A 170 -26.60 -13.47 12.33
N GLY A 171 -27.12 -13.88 11.17
CA GLY A 171 -26.47 -14.73 10.19
C GLY A 171 -26.24 -14.02 8.85
N PRO A 172 -25.63 -14.71 7.87
CA PRO A 172 -25.41 -14.14 6.54
C PRO A 172 -26.71 -13.82 5.80
N ASP A 173 -27.84 -14.38 6.25
CA ASP A 173 -29.20 -14.09 5.77
C ASP A 173 -29.77 -12.74 6.24
N SER A 174 -29.07 -12.04 7.12
CA SER A 174 -29.54 -10.76 7.69
C SER A 174 -28.37 -9.87 8.10
N LEU A 175 -27.45 -9.60 7.17
CA LEU A 175 -26.30 -8.73 7.42
C LEU A 175 -26.78 -7.28 7.63
N PRO A 176 -26.33 -6.59 8.71
CA PRO A 176 -26.76 -5.23 8.99
C PRO A 176 -26.03 -4.23 8.10
N LEU A 177 -26.73 -3.16 7.72
CA LEU A 177 -26.10 -1.97 7.14
C LEU A 177 -25.84 -0.96 8.26
N ASN A 178 -24.67 -1.04 8.87
CA ASN A 178 -24.25 -0.17 9.98
C ASN A 178 -23.16 0.82 9.51
N ALA A 179 -23.23 2.09 9.95
CA ALA A 179 -22.13 3.02 9.78
C ALA A 179 -22.20 4.22 10.73
N ARG A 180 -21.03 4.83 10.95
CA ARG A 180 -20.89 6.16 11.54
C ARG A 180 -20.71 7.19 10.43
N VAL A 181 -21.44 8.30 10.52
CA VAL A 181 -21.49 9.35 9.50
C VAL A 181 -21.02 10.67 10.07
N TRP A 182 -20.15 11.36 9.33
CA TRP A 182 -19.75 12.75 9.52
C TRP A 182 -20.27 13.55 8.34
N LEU A 183 -21.00 14.62 8.61
CA LEU A 183 -21.62 15.45 7.58
C LEU A 183 -21.35 16.94 7.82
N PRO A 184 -21.11 17.72 6.76
CA PRO A 184 -20.99 19.16 6.85
C PRO A 184 -22.32 19.79 7.29
N ASP A 185 -22.23 20.70 8.24
CA ASP A 185 -23.33 21.58 8.60
C ASP A 185 -23.35 22.81 7.69
N GLY A 186 -23.97 22.64 6.54
CA GLY A 186 -24.12 23.67 5.53
C GLY A 186 -25.22 23.34 4.52
N GLU A 187 -25.60 24.36 3.76
CA GLU A 187 -26.56 24.24 2.67
C GLU A 187 -25.93 23.58 1.43
N GLY A 188 -26.75 22.86 0.67
CA GLY A 188 -26.37 22.22 -0.60
C GLY A 188 -26.13 20.71 -0.50
N ALA A 189 -25.90 20.11 -1.67
CA ALA A 189 -25.57 18.70 -1.80
C ALA A 189 -24.06 18.49 -1.77
N PHE A 190 -23.60 17.51 -1.00
CA PHE A 190 -22.19 17.22 -0.81
C PHE A 190 -21.82 15.83 -1.38
N PRO A 191 -20.64 15.66 -2.01
CA PRO A 191 -20.19 14.35 -2.46
C PRO A 191 -20.12 13.35 -1.31
N LEU A 192 -20.48 12.10 -1.57
CA LEU A 192 -20.47 11.00 -0.58
C LEU A 192 -19.16 10.22 -0.67
N ILE A 193 -18.55 9.95 0.48
CA ILE A 193 -17.40 9.07 0.64
C ILE A 193 -17.77 7.93 1.59
N LEU A 194 -17.62 6.67 1.15
CA LEU A 194 -17.71 5.51 2.03
C LEU A 194 -16.31 5.01 2.40
N ILE A 195 -16.07 4.69 3.67
CA ILE A 195 -14.82 4.11 4.17
C ILE A 195 -15.08 2.67 4.61
N ALA A 196 -14.38 1.69 4.03
CA ALA A 196 -14.39 0.28 4.42
C ALA A 196 -13.09 -0.10 5.14
N HIS A 197 -13.20 -0.63 6.36
CA HIS A 197 -12.04 -1.07 7.12
C HIS A 197 -11.56 -2.45 6.65
N GLY A 198 -10.33 -2.82 7.02
CA GLY A 198 -9.77 -4.14 6.73
C GLY A 198 -10.06 -5.18 7.80
N ASN A 199 -9.40 -6.33 7.64
CA ASN A 199 -9.49 -7.42 8.60
C ASN A 199 -8.71 -7.09 9.89
N HIS A 200 -9.40 -7.14 11.01
CA HIS A 200 -8.90 -7.00 12.39
C HIS A 200 -9.80 -7.85 13.31
N PRO A 201 -9.47 -8.24 14.55
CA PRO A 201 -10.42 -8.92 15.44
C PRO A 201 -11.85 -8.37 15.34
N MET A 202 -12.82 -9.24 15.05
CA MET A 202 -14.21 -8.84 14.82
C MET A 202 -14.86 -8.16 16.05
N GLU A 203 -14.24 -8.33 17.22
CA GLU A 203 -14.68 -7.74 18.47
C GLU A 203 -14.26 -6.26 18.63
N ASP A 204 -13.33 -5.77 17.80
CA ASP A 204 -12.85 -4.39 17.81
C ASP A 204 -13.66 -3.51 16.85
N SER A 205 -13.92 -2.26 17.23
CA SER A 205 -14.67 -1.31 16.38
C SER A 205 -13.77 -0.65 15.35
N SER A 206 -13.39 -1.39 14.30
CA SER A 206 -12.46 -0.92 13.28
C SER A 206 -12.94 0.32 12.51
N GLU A 207 -14.24 0.46 12.30
CA GLU A 207 -14.88 1.57 11.60
C GLU A 207 -14.69 2.92 12.31
N ASN A 208 -14.48 2.92 13.63
CA ASN A 208 -14.33 4.15 14.43
C ASN A 208 -12.94 4.78 14.34
N GLY A 209 -11.94 4.07 13.80
CA GLY A 209 -10.54 4.53 13.82
C GLY A 209 -10.15 5.52 12.71
N TYR A 210 -11.07 5.90 11.83
CA TYR A 210 -10.87 6.88 10.75
C TYR A 210 -11.50 8.24 11.05
N ASP A 211 -11.92 8.48 12.29
CA ASP A 211 -12.60 9.70 12.73
C ASP A 211 -11.86 10.99 12.31
N TYR A 212 -10.53 11.00 12.42
CA TYR A 212 -9.70 12.15 12.05
C TYR A 212 -9.75 12.52 10.56
N LEU A 213 -9.87 11.52 9.68
CA LEU A 213 -10.05 11.74 8.25
C LEU A 213 -11.49 12.09 7.93
N ALA A 214 -12.44 11.38 8.55
CA ALA A 214 -13.85 11.61 8.31
C ALA A 214 -14.29 13.01 8.76
N GLU A 215 -13.83 13.47 9.93
CA GLU A 215 -14.07 14.82 10.42
C GLU A 215 -13.38 15.87 9.54
N LEU A 216 -12.13 15.65 9.13
CA LEU A 216 -11.42 16.54 8.20
C LEU A 216 -12.19 16.68 6.89
N LEU A 217 -12.47 15.57 6.20
CA LEU A 217 -13.19 15.58 4.92
C LEU A 217 -14.59 16.18 5.10
N ALA A 218 -15.31 15.86 6.18
CA ALA A 218 -16.61 16.45 6.45
C ALA A 218 -16.55 17.98 6.62
N SER A 219 -15.58 18.48 7.37
CA SER A 219 -15.39 19.93 7.55
C SER A 219 -15.07 20.65 6.23
N ARG A 220 -14.52 19.91 5.25
CA ARG A 220 -14.19 20.39 3.92
C ARG A 220 -15.35 20.29 2.93
N GLY A 221 -16.46 19.66 3.29
CA GLY A 221 -17.67 19.59 2.48
C GLY A 221 -17.85 18.27 1.74
N PHE A 222 -17.54 17.16 2.41
CA PHE A 222 -17.86 15.81 1.97
C PHE A 222 -18.79 15.14 3.00
N ILE A 223 -19.77 14.36 2.59
CA ILE A 223 -20.42 13.44 3.54
C ILE A 223 -19.53 12.20 3.61
N VAL A 224 -19.13 11.80 4.82
CA VAL A 224 -18.27 10.63 5.01
C VAL A 224 -18.98 9.62 5.89
N ALA A 225 -19.08 8.37 5.45
CA ALA A 225 -19.61 7.29 6.24
C ALA A 225 -18.58 6.15 6.34
N SER A 226 -18.16 5.84 7.57
CA SER A 226 -17.31 4.69 7.86
C SER A 226 -18.20 3.50 8.17
N ILE A 227 -18.22 2.52 7.26
CA ILE A 227 -19.11 1.37 7.33
C ILE A 227 -18.54 0.30 8.25
N ASP A 228 -19.43 -0.40 8.94
CA ASP A 228 -19.09 -1.49 9.85
C ASP A 228 -19.20 -2.82 9.12
N GLU A 229 -18.05 -3.48 8.94
CA GLU A 229 -17.92 -4.81 8.38
C GLU A 229 -17.20 -5.76 9.35
N ASN A 230 -17.15 -5.42 10.65
CA ASN A 230 -16.39 -6.20 11.63
C ASN A 230 -16.85 -7.66 11.69
N PHE A 231 -18.12 -7.90 11.39
CA PHE A 231 -18.70 -9.23 11.32
C PHE A 231 -18.16 -10.12 10.19
N LEU A 232 -17.38 -9.55 9.25
CA LEU A 232 -16.64 -10.29 8.23
C LEU A 232 -15.16 -10.51 8.58
N ASN A 233 -14.70 -10.00 9.73
CA ASN A 233 -13.30 -10.14 10.11
C ASN A 233 -13.01 -11.47 10.85
N LEU A 234 -11.73 -11.77 11.00
CA LEU A 234 -11.22 -12.89 11.80
C LEU A 234 -11.64 -12.80 13.27
N SER A 235 -11.97 -13.94 13.88
CA SER A 235 -12.07 -14.16 15.32
C SER A 235 -11.31 -15.42 15.71
N LEU A 236 -10.36 -15.29 16.64
CA LEU A 236 -9.64 -16.46 17.15
C LEU A 236 -10.58 -17.49 17.79
N ALA A 237 -11.65 -17.03 18.42
CA ALA A 237 -12.66 -17.89 19.04
C ALA A 237 -13.62 -18.48 18.01
N ALA A 238 -14.18 -17.65 17.13
CA ALA A 238 -15.21 -18.11 16.19
C ALA A 238 -14.65 -18.95 15.04
N ASP A 239 -13.39 -18.74 14.67
CA ASP A 239 -12.72 -19.42 13.56
C ASP A 239 -11.78 -20.54 14.06
N PHE A 240 -11.91 -20.92 15.34
CA PHE A 240 -11.14 -21.96 16.03
C PHE A 240 -9.63 -21.88 15.75
N GLY A 241 -8.99 -20.74 16.06
CA GLY A 241 -7.56 -20.58 15.83
C GLY A 241 -7.15 -20.70 14.35
N MET A 242 -8.01 -20.21 13.44
CA MET A 242 -7.84 -20.20 11.97
C MET A 242 -8.13 -21.53 11.26
N PHE A 243 -8.67 -22.56 11.93
CA PHE A 243 -9.03 -23.83 11.29
C PHE A 243 -10.38 -23.81 10.55
N ALA A 244 -11.24 -22.83 10.84
CA ALA A 244 -12.57 -22.70 10.26
C ALA A 244 -12.87 -21.23 9.92
N GLN A 245 -11.97 -20.59 9.16
CA GLN A 245 -12.12 -19.21 8.74
C GLN A 245 -13.35 -19.01 7.83
N LEU A 246 -13.94 -17.82 7.92
CA LEU A 246 -14.87 -17.31 6.92
C LEU A 246 -14.17 -17.31 5.56
N LYS A 247 -14.91 -17.65 4.50
CA LYS A 247 -14.42 -17.62 3.12
C LYS A 247 -15.17 -16.57 2.33
N ASP A 248 -14.55 -16.13 1.23
CA ASP A 248 -15.17 -15.28 0.23
C ASP A 248 -15.73 -13.99 0.85
N GLU A 249 -14.95 -13.40 1.78
CA GLU A 249 -15.39 -12.21 2.49
C GLU A 249 -15.08 -10.92 1.73
N ASN A 250 -14.10 -10.87 0.80
CA ASN A 250 -13.73 -9.61 0.13
C ASN A 250 -14.75 -9.17 -0.94
N ASP A 251 -15.34 -10.10 -1.69
CA ASP A 251 -16.49 -9.84 -2.56
C ASP A 251 -17.76 -9.55 -1.76
N ALA A 252 -17.95 -10.18 -0.59
CA ALA A 252 -19.02 -9.82 0.32
C ALA A 252 -18.91 -8.39 0.86
N ARG A 253 -17.71 -7.94 1.27
CA ARG A 253 -17.42 -6.55 1.64
C ARG A 253 -17.74 -5.60 0.48
N ALA A 254 -17.24 -5.92 -0.70
CA ALA A 254 -17.48 -5.13 -1.90
C ALA A 254 -18.97 -4.97 -2.21
N TRP A 255 -19.73 -6.05 -2.10
CA TRP A 255 -21.17 -6.04 -2.25
C TRP A 255 -21.87 -5.20 -1.17
N LEU A 256 -21.47 -5.31 0.09
CA LEU A 256 -22.02 -4.48 1.18
C LEU A 256 -21.80 -2.98 0.96
N ILE A 257 -20.63 -2.58 0.46
CA ILE A 257 -20.37 -1.18 0.07
C ILE A 257 -21.43 -0.68 -0.93
N LEU A 258 -21.81 -1.50 -1.91
CA LEU A 258 -22.83 -1.15 -2.90
C LEU A 258 -24.25 -1.16 -2.33
N GLU A 259 -24.56 -2.06 -1.39
CA GLU A 259 -25.82 -2.06 -0.63
C GLU A 259 -25.95 -0.79 0.23
N HIS A 260 -24.86 -0.32 0.84
CA HIS A 260 -24.84 0.98 1.50
C HIS A 260 -25.13 2.11 0.52
N LEU A 261 -24.49 2.16 -0.65
CA LEU A 261 -24.79 3.18 -1.67
C LEU A 261 -26.26 3.14 -2.13
N ARG A 262 -26.86 1.95 -2.23
CA ARG A 262 -28.29 1.77 -2.52
C ARG A 262 -29.15 2.40 -1.42
N GLN A 263 -28.84 2.14 -0.15
CA GLN A 263 -29.54 2.77 0.98
C GLN A 263 -29.40 4.31 0.98
N TRP A 264 -28.22 4.82 0.64
CA TRP A 264 -27.96 6.26 0.51
C TRP A 264 -28.76 6.90 -0.63
N ARG A 265 -28.89 6.20 -1.77
CA ARG A 265 -29.77 6.63 -2.89
C ARG A 265 -31.20 6.78 -2.43
N ASP A 266 -31.74 5.79 -1.72
CA ASP A 266 -33.12 5.82 -1.22
C ASP A 266 -33.34 6.99 -0.23
N TRP A 267 -32.39 7.21 0.69
CA TRP A 267 -32.44 8.35 1.62
C TRP A 267 -32.35 9.70 0.94
N SER A 268 -31.52 9.83 -0.11
CA SER A 268 -31.32 11.09 -0.83
C SER A 268 -32.59 11.63 -1.49
N VAL A 269 -33.56 10.75 -1.79
CA VAL A 269 -34.82 11.07 -2.46
C VAL A 269 -36.06 10.92 -1.56
N THR A 270 -35.91 10.52 -0.30
CA THR A 270 -37.03 10.32 0.65
C THR A 270 -37.32 11.60 1.44
N PRO A 271 -38.48 12.27 1.25
CA PRO A 271 -38.84 13.46 2.03
C PRO A 271 -38.87 13.19 3.54
N GLY A 272 -38.33 14.12 4.33
CA GLY A 272 -38.23 14.00 5.79
C GLY A 272 -37.02 13.20 6.29
N ASN A 273 -36.26 12.54 5.42
CA ASN A 273 -34.97 11.97 5.78
C ASN A 273 -33.91 13.08 5.93
N PRO A 274 -32.96 12.98 6.89
CA PRO A 274 -31.89 13.97 7.06
C PRO A 274 -31.02 14.20 5.82
N PHE A 275 -30.96 13.23 4.90
CA PHE A 275 -30.15 13.26 3.68
C PHE A 275 -30.93 13.67 2.43
N TYR A 276 -32.23 13.95 2.55
CA TYR A 276 -33.08 14.36 1.43
C TYR A 276 -32.52 15.62 0.76
N GLY A 277 -32.15 15.51 -0.52
CA GLY A 277 -31.56 16.60 -1.31
C GLY A 277 -30.17 17.09 -0.84
N ARG A 278 -29.52 16.37 0.09
CA ARG A 278 -28.23 16.75 0.70
C ARG A 278 -27.03 15.96 0.16
N VAL A 279 -27.27 14.91 -0.61
CA VAL A 279 -26.24 13.98 -1.10
C VAL A 279 -26.05 14.16 -2.60
N ASN A 280 -24.82 14.41 -3.02
CA ASN A 280 -24.43 14.40 -4.43
C ASN A 280 -23.94 13.00 -4.81
N LEU A 281 -24.78 12.23 -5.51
CA LEU A 281 -24.46 10.89 -5.99
C LEU A 281 -23.77 10.90 -7.38
N ASP A 282 -23.60 12.07 -8.01
CA ASP A 282 -22.84 12.23 -9.25
C ASP A 282 -21.32 12.30 -8.99
N GLY A 283 -20.88 12.16 -7.75
CA GLY A 283 -19.48 12.06 -7.39
C GLY A 283 -19.29 11.27 -6.11
N ILE A 284 -19.16 9.95 -6.24
CA ILE A 284 -18.94 9.06 -5.11
C ILE A 284 -17.44 8.74 -4.99
N GLY A 285 -16.92 8.91 -3.78
CA GLY A 285 -15.62 8.41 -3.37
C GLY A 285 -15.76 7.12 -2.57
N LEU A 286 -14.82 6.21 -2.77
CA LEU A 286 -14.64 5.04 -1.90
C LEU A 286 -13.25 5.09 -1.30
N MET A 287 -13.13 4.70 -0.04
CA MET A 287 -11.87 4.58 0.66
C MET A 287 -11.83 3.23 1.38
N GLY A 288 -10.70 2.55 1.33
CA GLY A 288 -10.58 1.22 1.93
C GLY A 288 -9.21 0.99 2.53
N HIS A 289 -9.12 0.22 3.62
CA HIS A 289 -7.84 -0.14 4.26
C HIS A 289 -7.61 -1.66 4.21
N SER A 290 -6.41 -2.12 3.86
CA SER A 290 -6.07 -3.56 3.86
C SER A 290 -7.03 -4.37 2.97
N ARG A 291 -7.73 -5.38 3.51
CA ARG A 291 -8.83 -6.08 2.80
C ARG A 291 -9.95 -5.14 2.31
N GLY A 292 -10.29 -4.12 3.09
CA GLY A 292 -11.23 -3.08 2.67
C GLY A 292 -10.71 -2.26 1.48
N GLY A 293 -9.39 -2.13 1.35
CA GLY A 293 -8.73 -1.46 0.22
C GLY A 293 -8.85 -2.23 -1.10
N GLU A 294 -8.84 -3.56 -1.04
CA GLU A 294 -9.20 -4.40 -2.20
C GLU A 294 -10.72 -4.33 -2.45
N ALA A 295 -11.53 -4.41 -1.39
CA ALA A 295 -13.00 -4.41 -1.48
C ALA A 295 -13.56 -3.17 -2.18
N VAL A 296 -12.99 -1.97 -2.00
CA VAL A 296 -13.42 -0.77 -2.72
C VAL A 296 -13.12 -0.82 -4.22
N ALA A 297 -12.04 -1.48 -4.64
CA ALA A 297 -11.76 -1.73 -6.05
C ALA A 297 -12.74 -2.76 -6.64
N ILE A 298 -13.01 -3.84 -5.91
CA ILE A 298 -14.01 -4.85 -6.27
C ILE A 298 -15.41 -4.21 -6.40
N ALA A 299 -15.79 -3.36 -5.45
CA ALA A 299 -17.08 -2.66 -5.46
C ALA A 299 -17.22 -1.79 -6.72
N ALA A 300 -16.18 -1.06 -7.10
CA ALA A 300 -16.19 -0.25 -8.31
C ALA A 300 -16.31 -1.10 -9.60
N ALA A 301 -15.70 -2.30 -9.63
CA ALA A 301 -15.88 -3.24 -10.72
C ALA A 301 -17.30 -3.83 -10.75
N PHE A 302 -17.80 -4.34 -9.61
CA PHE A 302 -19.15 -4.91 -9.47
C PHE A 302 -20.26 -3.92 -9.83
N ASN A 303 -20.06 -2.64 -9.52
CA ASN A 303 -20.99 -1.57 -9.84
C ASN A 303 -21.33 -1.45 -11.34
N ARG A 304 -20.48 -2.00 -12.22
CA ARG A 304 -20.66 -2.00 -13.68
C ARG A 304 -21.23 -3.31 -14.22
N LEU A 305 -21.36 -4.34 -13.39
CA LEU A 305 -21.81 -5.67 -13.79
C LEU A 305 -23.32 -5.84 -13.56
N PRO A 306 -24.00 -6.69 -14.35
CA PRO A 306 -25.41 -7.02 -14.13
C PRO A 306 -25.62 -8.12 -13.06
N CYS A 307 -24.55 -8.79 -12.63
CA CYS A 307 -24.57 -9.85 -11.62
C CYS A 307 -23.17 -10.14 -11.09
N HIS A 308 -23.08 -10.90 -9.99
CA HIS A 308 -21.81 -11.36 -9.44
C HIS A 308 -21.06 -12.22 -10.47
N PRO A 309 -19.75 -12.00 -10.68
CA PRO A 309 -18.99 -12.67 -11.74
C PRO A 309 -18.83 -14.18 -11.51
N GLU A 310 -18.93 -14.65 -10.26
CA GLU A 310 -18.83 -16.07 -9.93
C GLU A 310 -20.19 -16.73 -9.64
N ASN A 311 -21.26 -15.93 -9.54
CA ASN A 311 -22.60 -16.44 -9.29
C ASN A 311 -23.68 -15.53 -9.92
N ALA A 312 -24.10 -15.85 -11.15
CA ALA A 312 -25.09 -15.07 -11.88
C ALA A 312 -26.51 -15.04 -11.26
N ALA A 313 -26.78 -15.84 -10.22
CA ALA A 313 -28.03 -15.77 -9.47
C ALA A 313 -28.12 -14.51 -8.61
N LEU A 314 -26.98 -13.97 -8.17
CA LEU A 314 -26.90 -12.69 -7.47
C LEU A 314 -26.88 -11.55 -8.50
N ARG A 315 -28.03 -10.92 -8.70
CA ARG A 315 -28.22 -9.82 -9.68
C ARG A 315 -27.85 -8.47 -9.08
N PHE A 316 -27.29 -7.60 -9.92
CA PHE A 316 -26.89 -6.24 -9.57
C PHE A 316 -27.71 -5.21 -10.35
N ASP A 317 -27.99 -4.07 -9.71
CA ASP A 317 -28.65 -2.89 -10.30
C ASP A 317 -28.15 -1.61 -9.59
N TYR A 318 -26.83 -1.42 -9.61
CA TYR A 318 -26.14 -0.38 -8.85
C TYR A 318 -25.89 0.87 -9.69
N HIS A 319 -24.98 0.77 -10.68
CA HIS A 319 -24.68 1.83 -11.65
C HIS A 319 -24.40 3.22 -11.03
N PHE A 320 -23.74 3.26 -9.87
CA PHE A 320 -23.35 4.49 -9.18
C PHE A 320 -22.19 5.21 -9.88
N ASN A 321 -22.12 6.54 -9.78
CA ASN A 321 -21.01 7.32 -10.32
C ASN A 321 -19.81 7.35 -9.38
N ILE A 322 -19.16 6.20 -9.21
CA ILE A 322 -17.91 6.06 -8.43
C ILE A 322 -16.77 6.69 -9.24
N ARG A 323 -16.26 7.83 -8.76
CA ARG A 323 -15.24 8.64 -9.44
C ARG A 323 -13.86 8.60 -8.79
N ALA A 324 -13.79 8.20 -7.52
CA ALA A 324 -12.54 8.23 -6.74
C ALA A 324 -12.43 6.99 -5.84
N ILE A 325 -11.25 6.37 -5.82
CA ILE A 325 -10.90 5.27 -4.92
C ILE A 325 -9.59 5.61 -4.22
N ALA A 326 -9.59 5.56 -2.88
CA ALA A 326 -8.39 5.71 -2.06
C ALA A 326 -8.13 4.42 -1.26
N ALA A 327 -7.12 3.66 -1.64
CA ALA A 327 -6.74 2.42 -1.00
C ALA A 327 -5.55 2.63 -0.06
N LEU A 328 -5.74 2.40 1.23
CA LEU A 328 -4.67 2.41 2.23
C LEU A 328 -4.17 0.99 2.44
N ALA A 329 -2.86 0.82 2.36
CA ALA A 329 -2.14 -0.44 2.54
C ALA A 329 -2.93 -1.68 2.05
N PRO A 330 -3.49 -1.66 0.83
CA PRO A 330 -4.43 -2.69 0.43
C PRO A 330 -3.72 -4.01 0.17
N VAL A 331 -4.43 -5.11 0.40
CA VAL A 331 -4.10 -6.38 -0.24
C VAL A 331 -4.53 -6.34 -1.71
N ASP A 332 -4.06 -7.29 -2.52
CA ASP A 332 -4.53 -7.49 -3.89
C ASP A 332 -4.40 -8.97 -4.27
N GLY A 333 -5.48 -9.55 -4.81
CA GLY A 333 -5.55 -10.93 -5.27
C GLY A 333 -6.16 -11.91 -4.26
N GLN A 334 -6.92 -11.45 -3.26
CA GLN A 334 -7.75 -12.35 -2.44
C GLN A 334 -9.08 -12.68 -3.14
N PHE A 335 -9.56 -11.79 -4.01
CA PHE A 335 -10.67 -12.09 -4.92
C PHE A 335 -10.17 -12.11 -6.37
N LEU A 336 -10.29 -13.26 -7.03
CA LEU A 336 -9.81 -13.49 -8.39
C LEU A 336 -10.93 -14.10 -9.25
N PRO A 337 -11.87 -13.28 -9.75
CA PRO A 337 -13.04 -13.79 -10.47
C PRO A 337 -12.60 -14.58 -11.71
N GLY A 338 -12.93 -15.86 -11.73
CA GLY A 338 -12.49 -16.77 -12.81
C GLY A 338 -10.96 -16.93 -12.88
N GLU A 339 -10.28 -16.88 -11.72
CA GLU A 339 -8.82 -16.99 -11.55
C GLU A 339 -8.02 -15.88 -12.22
N ARG A 340 -8.65 -14.70 -12.42
CA ARG A 340 -8.01 -13.54 -13.05
C ARG A 340 -7.94 -12.36 -12.10
N PRO A 341 -6.89 -11.53 -12.20
CA PRO A 341 -6.85 -10.25 -11.50
C PRO A 341 -8.07 -9.38 -11.86
N LEU A 342 -8.58 -8.65 -10.88
CA LEU A 342 -9.73 -7.77 -11.06
C LEU A 342 -9.42 -6.66 -12.09
N PRO A 343 -10.24 -6.51 -13.15
CA PRO A 343 -10.12 -5.38 -14.06
C PRO A 343 -10.77 -4.13 -13.45
N LEU A 344 -10.12 -2.98 -13.64
CA LEU A 344 -10.64 -1.67 -13.23
C LEU A 344 -10.28 -0.63 -14.30
N SER A 345 -11.21 0.25 -14.65
CA SER A 345 -10.98 1.32 -15.60
C SER A 345 -11.71 2.60 -15.19
N ASP A 346 -11.32 3.74 -15.74
CA ASP A 346 -12.11 4.98 -15.74
C ASP A 346 -12.53 5.44 -14.33
N VAL A 347 -11.55 5.53 -13.43
CA VAL A 347 -11.73 6.01 -12.05
C VAL A 347 -10.44 6.69 -11.60
N ASN A 348 -10.55 7.73 -10.76
CA ASN A 348 -9.36 8.27 -10.11
C ASN A 348 -8.92 7.30 -9.01
N TYR A 349 -7.63 7.02 -8.89
CA TYR A 349 -7.12 6.02 -7.95
C TYR A 349 -5.92 6.52 -7.17
N LEU A 350 -6.00 6.42 -5.85
CA LEU A 350 -4.90 6.71 -4.93
C LEU A 350 -4.59 5.43 -4.16
N VAL A 351 -3.33 5.06 -4.08
CA VAL A 351 -2.88 4.01 -3.15
C VAL A 351 -1.75 4.51 -2.26
N LEU A 352 -1.89 4.34 -0.94
CA LEU A 352 -0.87 4.65 0.05
C LEU A 352 -0.36 3.36 0.68
N HIS A 353 0.94 3.26 0.92
CA HIS A 353 1.51 2.11 1.60
C HIS A 353 2.73 2.49 2.45
N GLY A 354 2.84 1.88 3.63
CA GLY A 354 3.93 2.13 4.56
C GLY A 354 5.12 1.23 4.29
N ALA A 355 6.33 1.76 4.28
CA ALA A 355 7.52 0.94 4.05
C ALA A 355 7.78 -0.08 5.16
N HIS A 356 7.28 0.20 6.37
CA HIS A 356 7.35 -0.65 7.56
C HIS A 356 5.99 -1.31 7.87
N ASP A 357 5.16 -1.50 6.85
CA ASP A 357 3.98 -2.36 6.97
C ASP A 357 4.42 -3.77 7.35
N MET A 358 3.88 -4.26 8.47
CA MET A 358 4.24 -5.56 9.06
C MET A 358 3.13 -6.60 8.87
N ASP A 359 2.01 -6.22 8.27
CA ASP A 359 0.88 -7.12 7.96
C ASP A 359 0.86 -7.42 6.45
N VAL A 360 0.78 -6.37 5.62
CA VAL A 360 0.94 -6.41 4.16
C VAL A 360 2.35 -5.93 3.83
N VAL A 361 3.33 -6.81 4.00
CA VAL A 361 4.78 -6.50 4.06
C VAL A 361 5.42 -5.95 2.78
N SER A 362 4.67 -5.97 1.69
CA SER A 362 5.03 -5.48 0.37
C SER A 362 3.94 -4.56 -0.14
N PHE A 363 4.29 -3.65 -1.04
CA PHE A 363 3.35 -2.71 -1.64
C PHE A 363 2.35 -3.38 -2.63
N GLY A 364 1.51 -4.29 -2.13
CA GLY A 364 0.60 -5.13 -2.91
C GLY A 364 -0.41 -4.33 -3.74
N GLY A 365 -0.84 -3.16 -3.24
CA GLY A 365 -1.70 -2.24 -3.96
C GLY A 365 -1.15 -1.68 -5.27
N LEU A 366 0.17 -1.79 -5.52
CA LEU A 366 0.75 -1.45 -6.82
C LEU A 366 0.16 -2.28 -7.95
N ARG A 367 -0.20 -3.55 -7.68
CA ARG A 367 -0.77 -4.43 -8.69
C ARG A 367 -2.06 -3.86 -9.28
N GLN A 368 -2.98 -3.36 -8.45
CA GLN A 368 -4.20 -2.73 -8.93
C GLN A 368 -3.95 -1.38 -9.60
N TYR A 369 -2.97 -0.61 -9.11
CA TYR A 369 -2.53 0.65 -9.74
C TYR A 369 -2.00 0.40 -11.17
N ASN A 370 -1.15 -0.62 -11.35
CA ASN A 370 -0.56 -0.98 -12.64
C ASN A 370 -1.64 -1.45 -13.63
N ARG A 371 -2.60 -2.27 -13.17
CA ARG A 371 -3.71 -2.77 -14.01
C ARG A 371 -4.76 -1.73 -14.42
N LEU A 372 -4.84 -0.59 -13.73
CA LEU A 372 -5.87 0.42 -13.99
C LEU A 372 -5.64 1.13 -15.33
N GLN A 373 -6.69 1.16 -16.16
CA GLN A 373 -6.69 1.76 -17.49
C GLN A 373 -7.65 2.96 -17.61
N PHE A 374 -7.32 3.91 -18.49
CA PHE A 374 -8.19 5.03 -18.86
C PHE A 374 -8.68 4.86 -20.29
N LEU A 375 -9.97 4.58 -20.47
CA LEU A 375 -10.56 4.11 -21.73
C LEU A 375 -11.59 5.08 -22.30
N ASP A 376 -12.23 5.90 -21.47
CA ASP A 376 -13.34 6.78 -21.89
C ASP A 376 -12.92 8.23 -22.26
N GLY A 377 -11.62 8.53 -22.21
CA GLY A 377 -11.06 9.84 -22.58
C GLY A 377 -11.35 10.99 -21.58
N LYS A 378 -11.99 10.72 -20.45
CA LYS A 378 -12.16 11.71 -19.38
C LYS A 378 -10.84 11.92 -18.61
N PRO A 379 -10.68 13.06 -17.89
CA PRO A 379 -9.41 13.46 -17.26
C PRO A 379 -9.11 12.69 -15.96
N TRP A 380 -9.09 11.36 -16.03
CA TRP A 380 -8.73 10.48 -14.93
C TRP A 380 -7.25 10.58 -14.58
N PHE A 381 -6.92 10.28 -13.33
CA PHE A 381 -5.54 10.15 -12.88
C PHE A 381 -5.41 9.07 -11.81
N LYS A 382 -4.23 8.47 -11.72
CA LYS A 382 -3.85 7.52 -10.68
C LYS A 382 -2.54 7.91 -10.03
N THR A 383 -2.38 7.56 -8.76
CA THR A 383 -1.14 7.79 -8.02
C THR A 383 -0.91 6.71 -6.97
N ALA A 384 0.36 6.37 -6.79
CA ALA A 384 0.82 5.47 -5.73
C ALA A 384 1.84 6.19 -4.86
N LEU A 385 1.74 6.02 -3.53
CA LEU A 385 2.62 6.64 -2.55
C LEU A 385 3.20 5.60 -1.60
N TYR A 386 4.53 5.54 -1.56
CA TYR A 386 5.28 4.75 -0.59
C TYR A 386 5.88 5.66 0.48
N LEU A 387 5.53 5.40 1.75
CA LEU A 387 5.87 6.24 2.90
C LEU A 387 6.88 5.57 3.82
N TYR A 388 8.09 6.11 3.92
CA TYR A 388 9.10 5.56 4.83
C TYR A 388 8.69 5.75 6.31
N GLY A 389 8.94 4.72 7.11
CA GLY A 389 8.61 4.67 8.54
C GLY A 389 7.14 4.37 8.86
N ALA A 390 6.21 4.50 7.91
CA ALA A 390 4.81 4.17 8.17
C ALA A 390 4.58 2.65 8.24
N ASN A 391 3.70 2.23 9.15
CA ASN A 391 3.25 0.84 9.30
C ASN A 391 1.81 0.64 8.77
N HIS A 392 1.26 -0.56 8.93
CA HIS A 392 -0.11 -0.89 8.56
C HIS A 392 -1.12 -0.18 9.46
N GLY A 393 -1.00 -0.37 10.77
CA GLY A 393 -2.06 -0.08 11.72
C GLY A 393 -2.32 1.39 11.99
N GLN A 394 -1.32 2.28 11.92
CA GLN A 394 -1.47 3.68 12.37
C GLN A 394 -2.35 4.54 11.46
N PHE A 395 -2.76 4.06 10.28
CA PHE A 395 -3.83 4.71 9.51
C PHE A 395 -5.19 4.64 10.21
N ASN A 396 -5.35 3.71 11.16
CA ASN A 396 -6.54 3.50 11.98
C ASN A 396 -6.17 3.61 13.47
N ARG A 397 -6.76 4.58 14.16
CA ARG A 397 -6.44 4.87 15.57
C ARG A 397 -6.71 3.72 16.54
N ASN A 398 -7.58 2.79 16.18
CA ASN A 398 -7.93 1.65 17.04
C ASN A 398 -6.96 0.48 16.88
N TRP A 399 -6.22 0.41 15.77
CA TRP A 399 -5.29 -0.69 15.50
C TRP A 399 -3.89 -0.39 16.08
N GLY A 400 -3.45 0.86 15.98
CA GLY A 400 -2.21 1.34 16.60
C GLY A 400 -0.93 0.86 15.90
N ARG A 401 0.19 0.87 16.64
CA ARG A 401 1.55 0.67 16.07
C ARG A 401 2.03 -0.79 16.00
N ARG A 402 1.30 -1.73 16.60
CA ARG A 402 1.70 -3.14 16.66
C ARG A 402 0.83 -3.94 15.71
N ASP A 403 1.27 -4.01 14.47
CA ASP A 403 0.63 -4.82 13.45
C ASP A 403 0.64 -6.31 13.84
N MET A 404 -0.31 -7.07 13.30
CA MET A 404 -0.58 -8.48 13.59
C MET A 404 -1.07 -8.84 15.00
N LEU A 405 -1.73 -10.00 15.08
CA LEU A 405 -2.21 -10.59 16.31
C LEU A 405 -1.18 -11.50 16.99
N GLY A 406 -1.38 -11.72 18.29
CA GLY A 406 -0.65 -12.72 19.04
C GLY A 406 0.78 -12.32 19.43
N PRO A 407 1.61 -13.27 19.90
CA PRO A 407 2.92 -12.97 20.47
C PRO A 407 3.97 -12.53 19.44
N ALA A 408 3.79 -12.87 18.16
CA ALA A 408 4.74 -12.54 17.09
C ALA A 408 4.93 -11.02 16.93
N ARG A 409 3.90 -10.21 17.22
CA ARG A 409 3.97 -8.74 17.14
C ARG A 409 5.03 -8.11 18.05
N GLN A 410 5.48 -8.84 19.08
CA GLN A 410 6.54 -8.38 20.00
C GLN A 410 7.94 -8.54 19.43
N LEU A 411 8.09 -9.14 18.26
CA LEU A 411 9.38 -9.28 17.57
C LEU A 411 9.68 -8.10 16.63
N PHE A 412 8.68 -7.28 16.34
CA PHE A 412 8.84 -6.12 15.46
C PHE A 412 9.68 -5.02 16.09
N ASN A 413 10.46 -4.34 15.26
CA ASN A 413 11.18 -3.13 15.64
C ASN A 413 10.27 -1.92 15.48
N LEU A 414 9.60 -1.55 16.56
CA LEU A 414 8.69 -0.41 16.58
C LEU A 414 9.45 0.93 16.68
N GLY A 415 10.72 0.91 17.11
CA GLY A 415 11.58 2.09 17.20
C GLY A 415 11.92 2.72 15.84
N ALA A 416 11.70 2.00 14.74
CA ALA A 416 11.89 2.50 13.38
C ALA A 416 10.64 3.21 12.80
N LEU A 417 9.51 3.15 13.50
CA LEU A 417 8.25 3.66 13.00
C LEU A 417 8.17 5.19 13.08
N LEU A 418 7.53 5.77 12.08
CA LEU A 418 7.07 7.14 12.10
C LEU A 418 6.04 7.30 13.25
N PRO A 419 6.06 8.40 14.01
CA PRO A 419 5.02 8.68 15.00
C PRO A 419 3.63 8.64 14.36
N ALA A 420 2.64 8.12 15.08
CA ALA A 420 1.27 7.96 14.58
C ALA A 420 0.68 9.30 14.06
N GLU A 421 0.90 10.40 14.77
CA GLU A 421 0.42 11.73 14.37
C GLU A 421 1.02 12.20 13.04
N GLU A 422 2.29 11.86 12.77
CA GLU A 422 2.94 12.17 11.50
C GLU A 422 2.41 11.29 10.37
N GLN A 423 2.18 9.99 10.61
CA GLN A 423 1.53 9.12 9.63
C GLN A 423 0.09 9.57 9.32
N GLU A 424 -0.68 9.97 10.34
CA GLU A 424 -2.01 10.57 10.17
C GLU A 424 -1.93 11.88 9.38
N GLN A 425 -0.92 12.73 9.65
CA GLN A 425 -0.73 13.99 8.92
C GLN A 425 -0.46 13.74 7.44
N ALA A 426 0.40 12.79 7.09
CA ALA A 426 0.61 12.38 5.71
C ALA A 426 -0.71 11.88 5.08
N ALA A 427 -1.45 11.02 5.77
CA ALA A 427 -2.75 10.53 5.29
C ALA A 427 -3.75 11.67 5.05
N LYS A 428 -3.86 12.63 5.97
CA LYS A 428 -4.71 13.83 5.83
C LYS A 428 -4.35 14.62 4.58
N VAL A 429 -3.07 14.91 4.35
CA VAL A 429 -2.61 15.69 3.19
C VAL A 429 -2.98 14.98 1.89
N PHE A 430 -2.55 13.73 1.70
CA PHE A 430 -2.71 13.03 0.43
C PHE A 430 -4.16 12.66 0.14
N ILE A 431 -4.91 12.15 1.13
CA ILE A 431 -6.31 11.72 0.93
C ILE A 431 -7.22 12.93 0.69
N SER A 432 -7.07 14.01 1.48
CA SER A 432 -7.89 15.21 1.31
C SER A 432 -7.60 15.89 -0.03
N ALA A 433 -6.32 16.05 -0.40
CA ALA A 433 -5.93 16.57 -1.72
C ALA A 433 -6.51 15.74 -2.88
N PHE A 434 -6.51 14.41 -2.73
CA PHE A 434 -7.01 13.48 -3.74
C PHE A 434 -8.52 13.60 -3.91
N MET A 435 -9.28 13.60 -2.80
CA MET A 435 -10.74 13.72 -2.85
C MET A 435 -11.17 15.09 -3.42
N GLU A 436 -10.47 16.18 -3.06
CA GLU A 436 -10.68 17.51 -3.64
C GLU A 436 -10.40 17.53 -5.15
N ALA A 437 -9.30 16.92 -5.59
CA ALA A 437 -8.93 16.84 -7.00
C ALA A 437 -9.89 15.96 -7.83
N ALA A 438 -10.35 14.84 -7.27
CA ALA A 438 -11.12 13.82 -7.98
C ALA A 438 -12.64 14.09 -7.99
N LEU A 439 -13.18 14.66 -6.90
CA LEU A 439 -14.63 14.84 -6.72
C LEU A 439 -15.08 16.31 -6.80
N ARG A 440 -14.15 17.27 -6.67
CA ARG A 440 -14.46 18.72 -6.70
C ARG A 440 -13.65 19.51 -7.72
N ASP A 441 -13.00 18.79 -8.63
CA ASP A 441 -12.23 19.33 -9.75
C ASP A 441 -11.15 20.34 -9.33
N GLN A 442 -10.62 20.23 -8.10
CA GLN A 442 -9.49 21.02 -7.59
C GLN A 442 -8.17 20.48 -8.16
N SER A 443 -8.03 20.48 -9.48
CA SER A 443 -6.93 19.83 -10.20
C SER A 443 -5.54 20.36 -9.83
N GLY A 444 -5.43 21.56 -9.25
CA GLY A 444 -4.16 22.10 -8.77
C GLY A 444 -3.50 21.23 -7.70
N TYR A 445 -4.27 20.47 -6.92
CA TYR A 445 -3.71 19.50 -5.97
C TYR A 445 -2.99 18.34 -6.67
N ARG A 446 -3.18 18.11 -7.98
CA ARG A 446 -2.47 17.05 -8.70
C ARG A 446 -0.95 17.22 -8.69
N ALA A 447 -0.46 18.45 -8.56
CA ALA A 447 0.98 18.72 -8.45
C ALA A 447 1.61 18.10 -7.18
N LEU A 448 0.85 17.88 -6.11
CA LEU A 448 1.32 17.12 -4.93
C LEU A 448 1.72 15.68 -5.30
N PHE A 449 0.95 15.04 -6.17
CA PHE A 449 1.18 13.64 -6.53
C PHE A 449 2.28 13.46 -7.57
N ARG A 450 2.49 14.49 -8.41
CA ARG A 450 3.62 14.56 -9.35
C ARG A 450 4.94 14.82 -8.63
N ASP A 451 4.93 15.71 -7.64
CA ASP A 451 6.08 15.99 -6.79
C ASP A 451 5.66 16.37 -5.35
N PRO A 452 5.76 15.44 -4.39
CA PRO A 452 5.42 15.68 -2.98
C PRO A 452 6.18 16.84 -2.34
N ARG A 453 7.37 17.20 -2.85
CA ARG A 453 8.17 18.31 -2.32
C ARG A 453 7.47 19.66 -2.47
N THR A 454 6.56 19.78 -3.44
CA THR A 454 5.74 20.99 -3.62
C THR A 454 4.86 21.28 -2.40
N ALA A 455 4.57 20.25 -1.60
CA ALA A 455 3.77 20.31 -0.38
C ALA A 455 4.60 20.06 0.88
N ARG A 456 5.93 20.20 0.83
CA ARG A 456 6.83 19.89 1.97
C ARG A 456 6.38 20.55 3.28
N ALA A 457 5.85 21.77 3.21
CA ALA A 457 5.38 22.50 4.40
C ALA A 457 4.17 21.85 5.11
N TRP A 458 3.45 20.94 4.45
CA TRP A 458 2.28 20.24 5.00
C TRP A 458 2.61 18.83 5.49
N LEU A 459 3.76 18.30 5.08
CA LEU A 459 4.15 16.90 5.25
C LEU A 459 5.19 16.73 6.37
N PRO A 460 5.14 15.64 7.15
CA PRO A 460 6.24 15.31 8.06
C PRO A 460 7.53 15.00 7.30
N GLU A 461 8.67 15.23 7.96
CA GLU A 461 10.00 15.00 7.39
C GLU A 461 10.31 13.50 7.33
N THR A 462 10.05 12.89 6.18
CA THR A 462 10.39 11.50 5.86
C THR A 462 10.58 11.35 4.33
N ILE A 463 10.74 10.13 3.85
CA ILE A 463 10.88 9.82 2.42
C ILE A 463 9.51 9.46 1.85
N TYR A 464 9.17 10.12 0.74
CA TYR A 464 7.97 9.89 -0.07
C TYR A 464 8.43 9.49 -1.47
N LEU A 465 8.02 8.31 -1.93
CA LEU A 465 8.16 7.92 -3.33
C LEU A 465 6.77 7.90 -3.95
N SER A 466 6.54 8.81 -4.89
CA SER A 466 5.27 8.98 -5.57
C SER A 466 5.36 8.57 -7.03
N GLN A 467 4.38 7.80 -7.48
CA GLN A 467 4.11 7.55 -8.89
C GLN A 467 2.84 8.28 -9.29
N TYR A 468 2.81 8.77 -10.53
CA TYR A 468 1.69 9.51 -11.08
C TYR A 468 1.49 9.19 -12.57
N GLU A 469 0.24 8.96 -12.95
CA GLU A 469 -0.17 8.83 -14.34
C GLU A 469 -1.54 9.51 -14.53
N ASP A 470 -1.75 10.16 -15.67
CA ASP A 470 -3.05 10.69 -16.04
C ASP A 470 -3.41 10.35 -17.49
N SER A 471 -4.69 10.48 -17.81
CA SER A 471 -5.25 10.10 -19.11
C SER A 471 -4.75 10.93 -20.31
N SER A 472 -3.93 11.96 -20.07
CA SER A 472 -3.37 12.80 -21.14
C SER A 472 -2.02 12.30 -21.67
N ALA A 473 -1.39 11.34 -20.98
CA ALA A 473 -0.08 10.81 -21.33
C ALA A 473 -0.12 9.98 -22.63
N ILE A 474 0.80 10.28 -23.54
CA ILE A 474 1.14 9.42 -24.68
C ILE A 474 2.16 8.40 -24.19
N ARG A 475 1.74 7.14 -24.08
CA ARG A 475 2.61 6.05 -23.64
C ARG A 475 3.59 5.67 -24.72
N LEU A 476 4.90 5.77 -24.46
CA LEU A 476 5.97 5.40 -25.39
C LEU A 476 6.45 3.97 -25.14
N ALA A 477 6.82 3.67 -23.89
CA ALA A 477 7.34 2.37 -23.47
C ALA A 477 6.91 2.09 -22.02
N ALA A 478 6.22 0.98 -21.83
CA ALA A 478 5.85 0.42 -20.54
C ALA A 478 6.47 -0.97 -20.33
N PHE A 479 6.98 -1.62 -21.39
CA PHE A 479 7.76 -2.87 -21.30
C PHE A 479 6.92 -4.11 -20.95
N GLU A 480 5.59 -4.07 -21.18
CA GLU A 480 4.69 -5.24 -21.09
C GLU A 480 4.17 -5.74 -22.44
N GLU A 481 4.45 -5.05 -23.54
CA GLU A 481 3.85 -5.32 -24.86
C GLU A 481 4.30 -6.65 -25.48
N ASP A 482 5.57 -7.05 -25.29
CA ASP A 482 6.15 -8.25 -25.89
C ASP A 482 7.42 -8.72 -25.14
N ILE A 483 8.26 -9.53 -25.80
CA ILE A 483 9.50 -10.10 -25.24
C ILE A 483 10.77 -9.58 -25.93
N ASN A 484 10.60 -8.71 -26.93
CA ASN A 484 11.68 -8.18 -27.74
C ASN A 484 12.16 -6.86 -27.14
N LEU A 485 13.34 -6.89 -26.55
CA LEU A 485 13.93 -5.75 -25.84
C LEU A 485 14.12 -4.49 -26.72
N GLU A 486 14.06 -4.62 -28.05
CA GLU A 486 14.25 -3.51 -28.99
C GLU A 486 12.94 -2.83 -29.43
N THR A 487 11.78 -3.35 -29.01
CA THR A 487 10.45 -2.78 -29.29
C THR A 487 9.88 -2.04 -28.09
N ALA A 488 8.89 -1.17 -28.32
CA ALA A 488 8.26 -0.34 -27.31
C ALA A 488 6.73 -0.32 -27.49
N SER A 489 5.99 0.06 -26.44
CA SER A 489 4.53 0.01 -26.42
C SER A 489 3.88 0.87 -27.52
N LEU A 490 4.47 2.02 -27.87
CA LEU A 490 4.01 2.82 -29.00
C LEU A 490 4.58 2.27 -30.32
N PRO A 491 3.72 1.87 -31.28
CA PRO A 491 4.20 1.35 -32.56
C PRO A 491 5.13 2.34 -33.29
N GLY A 492 6.29 1.83 -33.71
CA GLY A 492 7.32 2.60 -34.40
C GLY A 492 8.34 3.30 -33.49
N VAL A 493 8.19 3.19 -32.17
CA VAL A 493 9.28 3.47 -31.24
C VAL A 493 10.20 2.25 -31.15
N SER A 494 11.51 2.46 -31.16
CA SER A 494 12.51 1.40 -30.99
C SER A 494 13.48 1.72 -29.85
N LEU A 495 13.91 0.67 -29.15
CA LEU A 495 14.80 0.74 -28.00
C LEU A 495 16.21 0.26 -28.37
N HIS A 496 17.23 0.92 -27.84
CA HIS A 496 18.62 0.53 -28.03
C HIS A 496 19.47 0.81 -26.79
N GLY A 497 20.22 -0.18 -26.34
CA GLY A 497 21.23 -0.06 -25.29
C GLY A 497 22.63 -0.13 -25.85
N ASP A 498 23.49 0.82 -25.46
CA ASP A 498 24.91 0.87 -25.84
C ASP A 498 25.78 1.03 -24.59
N GLY A 499 26.89 0.30 -24.50
CA GLY A 499 27.80 0.33 -23.35
C GLY A 499 27.22 -0.16 -22.00
N LEU A 500 26.02 -0.75 -21.99
CA LEU A 500 25.39 -1.29 -20.77
C LEU A 500 26.00 -2.63 -20.35
N THR A 501 26.13 -2.84 -19.03
CA THR A 501 26.55 -4.13 -18.46
C THR A 501 25.36 -5.06 -18.18
N LEU A 502 24.16 -4.49 -18.09
CA LEU A 502 22.90 -5.20 -17.94
C LEU A 502 21.81 -4.49 -18.74
N TRP A 503 21.06 -5.25 -19.55
CA TRP A 503 19.82 -4.82 -20.19
C TRP A 503 18.89 -6.03 -20.25
N ARG A 504 17.78 -5.97 -19.51
CA ARG A 504 16.73 -7.00 -19.52
C ARG A 504 15.40 -6.42 -19.10
N GLU A 505 14.32 -7.05 -19.52
CA GLU A 505 12.98 -6.80 -18.98
C GLU A 505 12.58 -7.95 -18.04
N GLN A 506 11.97 -7.62 -16.92
CA GLN A 506 11.43 -8.62 -15.99
C GLN A 506 10.26 -8.04 -15.20
N VAL A 507 9.40 -8.92 -14.71
CA VAL A 507 8.38 -8.54 -13.72
C VAL A 507 9.07 -8.03 -12.46
N VAL A 508 8.67 -6.85 -11.98
CA VAL A 508 9.31 -6.20 -10.84
C VAL A 508 8.96 -6.97 -9.56
N PRO A 509 9.97 -7.55 -8.85
CA PRO A 509 9.74 -8.31 -7.64
C PRO A 509 9.44 -7.36 -6.46
N LEU A 510 8.59 -7.82 -5.55
CA LEU A 510 8.38 -7.20 -4.25
C LEU A 510 9.05 -8.06 -3.15
N ARG A 511 9.09 -7.60 -1.89
CA ARG A 511 9.61 -8.44 -0.78
C ARG A 511 8.83 -9.76 -0.68
N TRP A 512 7.54 -9.74 -1.00
CA TRP A 512 6.68 -10.90 -1.14
C TRP A 512 5.91 -10.84 -2.47
N GLY A 513 6.16 -11.82 -3.34
CA GLY A 513 5.55 -11.86 -4.68
C GLY A 513 6.13 -10.79 -5.62
N ASP A 514 5.32 -10.32 -6.55
CA ASP A 514 5.70 -9.32 -7.56
C ASP A 514 4.60 -8.27 -7.76
N SER A 515 4.90 -7.22 -8.53
CA SER A 515 4.02 -6.07 -8.78
C SER A 515 3.01 -6.24 -9.91
N HIS A 516 3.00 -7.39 -10.60
CA HIS A 516 2.25 -7.63 -11.84
C HIS A 516 2.58 -6.62 -12.96
N ASN A 517 3.77 -6.02 -12.92
CA ASN A 517 4.26 -5.05 -13.90
C ASN A 517 5.67 -5.42 -14.32
N SER A 518 5.96 -5.30 -15.61
CA SER A 518 7.29 -5.53 -16.16
C SER A 518 7.99 -4.19 -16.34
N ALA A 519 9.30 -4.16 -16.15
CA ALA A 519 10.09 -2.96 -16.37
C ALA A 519 11.47 -3.30 -16.89
N VAL A 520 12.15 -2.32 -17.50
CA VAL A 520 13.50 -2.51 -18.03
C VAL A 520 14.55 -2.23 -16.95
N TYR A 521 15.46 -3.19 -16.76
CA TYR A 521 16.60 -3.13 -15.86
C TYR A 521 17.85 -2.76 -16.65
N LEU A 522 18.45 -1.63 -16.30
CA LEU A 522 19.59 -1.04 -16.98
C LEU A 522 20.74 -0.90 -15.99
N GLY A 523 21.83 -1.64 -16.23
CA GLY A 523 23.03 -1.60 -15.40
C GLY A 523 24.23 -1.07 -16.17
N TRP A 524 25.10 -0.35 -15.47
CA TRP A 524 26.35 0.15 -16.00
C TRP A 524 27.46 0.11 -14.96
N ASP A 525 28.69 0.04 -15.45
CA ASP A 525 29.92 0.21 -14.67
C ASP A 525 30.99 0.79 -15.59
N THR A 526 31.26 2.09 -15.41
CA THR A 526 32.17 2.89 -16.24
C THR A 526 33.64 2.45 -16.12
N ALA A 527 34.00 1.66 -15.11
CA ALA A 527 35.33 1.06 -14.99
C ALA A 527 35.45 -0.24 -15.80
N SER A 528 34.33 -0.92 -16.07
CA SER A 528 34.31 -2.25 -16.68
C SER A 528 34.26 -2.25 -18.21
N ALA A 529 33.69 -1.21 -18.84
CA ALA A 529 33.51 -1.12 -20.29
C ALA A 529 33.90 0.27 -20.82
N PRO A 530 34.67 0.36 -21.93
CA PRO A 530 34.96 1.62 -22.58
C PRO A 530 33.72 2.14 -23.33
N GLY A 531 33.42 3.42 -23.19
CA GLY A 531 32.27 4.07 -23.85
C GLY A 531 31.40 4.84 -22.87
N LEU A 532 30.38 5.52 -23.37
CA LEU A 532 29.34 6.16 -22.57
C LEU A 532 28.12 5.23 -22.52
N PRO A 533 27.84 4.56 -21.39
CA PRO A 533 26.66 3.71 -21.29
C PRO A 533 25.39 4.55 -21.46
N GLN A 534 24.49 4.09 -22.32
CA GLN A 534 23.26 4.81 -22.66
C GLN A 534 22.12 3.87 -23.05
N PHE A 535 20.90 4.33 -22.81
CA PHE A 535 19.67 3.72 -23.28
C PHE A 535 18.87 4.73 -24.10
N ILE A 536 18.47 4.34 -25.31
CA ILE A 536 17.95 5.24 -26.34
C ILE A 536 16.56 4.77 -26.78
N LEU A 537 15.61 5.69 -26.76
CA LEU A 537 14.31 5.53 -27.40
C LEU A 537 14.30 6.37 -28.67
N THR A 538 14.12 5.74 -29.82
CA THR A 538 13.98 6.42 -31.12
C THR A 538 12.49 6.53 -31.46
N LEU A 539 12.01 7.74 -31.72
CA LEU A 539 10.61 8.04 -32.01
C LEU A 539 10.27 7.90 -33.50
N PRO A 540 9.02 7.58 -33.86
CA PRO A 540 8.61 7.37 -35.24
C PRO A 540 8.70 8.65 -36.10
N GLU A 541 8.98 8.48 -37.40
CA GLU A 541 9.09 9.57 -38.39
C GLU A 541 7.79 10.39 -38.54
N GLY A 542 6.62 9.81 -38.24
CA GLY A 542 5.32 10.50 -38.28
C GLY A 542 5.20 11.67 -37.29
N GLY A 543 6.04 11.68 -36.25
CA GLY A 543 6.06 12.73 -35.22
C GLY A 543 4.92 12.59 -34.22
N LEU A 544 5.13 13.13 -33.03
CA LEU A 544 4.12 13.23 -31.98
C LEU A 544 3.65 14.69 -31.90
N ALA A 545 2.38 14.89 -31.54
CA ALA A 545 1.83 16.23 -31.32
C ALA A 545 2.39 16.81 -30.02
N LEU A 546 3.61 17.35 -30.09
CA LEU A 546 4.34 17.93 -28.97
C LEU A 546 4.46 19.45 -29.14
N SER A 547 4.51 20.13 -28.00
CA SER A 547 4.79 21.56 -27.90
C SER A 547 5.89 21.83 -26.88
N SER A 548 6.30 23.09 -26.74
CA SER A 548 7.18 23.49 -25.64
C SER A 548 6.55 23.28 -24.25
N GLN A 549 5.22 23.16 -24.17
CA GLN A 549 4.48 22.92 -22.93
C GLN A 549 4.33 21.42 -22.63
N SER A 550 4.81 20.53 -23.50
CA SER A 550 4.84 19.11 -23.17
C SER A 550 5.91 18.82 -22.12
N ALA A 551 5.77 17.70 -21.42
CA ALA A 551 6.76 17.15 -20.51
C ALA A 551 7.05 15.69 -20.86
N LEU A 552 8.30 15.30 -20.64
CA LEU A 552 8.74 13.91 -20.56
C LEU A 552 8.52 13.44 -19.12
N THR A 553 7.76 12.37 -18.95
CA THR A 553 7.60 11.70 -17.65
C THR A 553 8.03 10.25 -17.74
N PHE A 554 8.61 9.72 -16.67
CA PHE A 554 8.97 8.30 -16.56
C PHE A 554 9.06 7.90 -15.09
N ALA A 555 8.81 6.62 -14.81
CA ALA A 555 9.00 6.02 -13.49
C ALA A 555 10.41 5.44 -13.39
N LEU A 556 11.14 5.75 -12.31
CA LEU A 556 12.49 5.25 -12.08
C LEU A 556 12.66 4.75 -10.65
N ALA A 557 13.30 3.60 -10.49
CA ALA A 557 13.72 3.03 -9.20
C ALA A 557 15.20 2.65 -9.24
N ALA A 558 15.88 2.70 -8.10
CA ALA A 558 17.17 2.05 -7.95
C ALA A 558 16.95 0.56 -7.62
N ALA A 559 17.61 -0.34 -8.35
CA ALA A 559 17.59 -1.76 -8.03
C ALA A 559 18.67 -2.11 -7.01
N ASP A 560 18.33 -3.00 -6.08
CA ASP A 560 19.27 -3.50 -5.09
C ASP A 560 20.08 -4.70 -5.64
N GLU A 561 20.69 -4.49 -6.81
CA GLU A 561 21.36 -5.51 -7.61
C GLU A 561 22.76 -5.05 -8.05
N THR A 562 23.63 -6.00 -8.37
CA THR A 562 24.93 -5.70 -8.97
C THR A 562 24.77 -5.37 -10.46
N PRO A 563 25.49 -4.37 -11.00
CA PRO A 563 25.50 -4.09 -12.44
C PRO A 563 26.15 -5.20 -13.27
N GLN A 564 26.81 -6.17 -12.63
CA GLN A 564 27.51 -7.27 -13.30
C GLN A 564 26.65 -8.54 -13.27
N LEU A 565 26.41 -9.15 -14.44
CA LEU A 565 25.58 -10.37 -14.61
C LEU A 565 25.97 -11.57 -13.73
N ARG A 566 27.22 -11.60 -13.22
CA ARG A 566 27.76 -12.64 -12.32
C ARG A 566 28.76 -12.04 -11.33
N GLY A 567 28.27 -11.27 -10.36
CA GLY A 567 29.09 -10.74 -9.27
C GLY A 567 28.44 -11.00 -7.91
N ASP A 568 29.25 -11.39 -6.92
CA ASP A 568 28.80 -11.40 -5.53
C ASP A 568 28.62 -9.96 -5.05
N ARG A 569 27.49 -9.71 -4.41
CA ARG A 569 27.11 -8.40 -3.90
C ARG A 569 27.89 -8.08 -2.63
N LEU A 570 28.56 -6.93 -2.60
CA LEU A 570 28.90 -6.26 -1.34
C LEU A 570 27.87 -5.14 -1.16
N PRO A 571 26.98 -5.22 -0.15
CA PRO A 571 26.14 -4.08 0.22
C PRO A 571 27.05 -2.89 0.50
N ALA A 572 26.81 -1.76 -0.17
CA ALA A 572 27.42 -0.52 0.26
C ALA A 572 26.70 -0.08 1.55
N ASP A 573 27.44 0.07 2.64
CA ASP A 573 26.95 0.80 3.80
C ASP A 573 26.65 2.24 3.36
N ASN A 574 25.39 2.67 3.48
CA ASN A 574 24.88 3.97 3.02
C ASN A 574 25.04 4.23 1.51
N PRO A 575 24.22 3.61 0.66
CA PRO A 575 24.27 3.85 -0.78
C PRO A 575 24.00 5.34 -1.10
N VAL A 576 24.78 5.88 -2.03
CA VAL A 576 24.66 7.27 -2.49
C VAL A 576 23.55 7.34 -3.55
N PRO A 577 22.70 8.39 -3.56
CA PRO A 577 21.72 8.62 -4.61
C PRO A 577 22.36 8.65 -5.99
N LEU A 578 21.69 8.04 -6.97
CA LEU A 578 22.17 8.00 -8.35
C LEU A 578 21.74 9.26 -9.11
N ASP A 579 22.57 9.66 -10.07
CA ASP A 579 22.30 10.73 -11.03
C ASP A 579 22.67 10.23 -12.43
N LEU A 580 22.00 10.77 -13.44
CA LEU A 580 22.23 10.48 -14.85
C LEU A 580 21.89 11.71 -15.69
N THR A 581 22.26 11.73 -16.96
CA THR A 581 21.89 12.85 -17.85
C THR A 581 20.79 12.41 -18.80
N LEU A 582 19.71 13.18 -18.88
CA LEU A 582 18.74 13.06 -19.96
C LEU A 582 19.19 13.91 -21.13
N GLU A 583 19.26 13.33 -22.31
CA GLU A 583 19.49 14.02 -23.57
C GLU A 583 18.28 13.84 -24.49
N LEU A 584 17.74 14.97 -24.97
CA LEU A 584 16.72 14.99 -26.01
C LEU A 584 17.35 15.44 -27.32
N VAL A 585 17.04 14.75 -28.41
CA VAL A 585 17.56 15.08 -29.76
C VAL A 585 16.39 15.33 -30.69
N ASP A 586 16.48 16.41 -31.46
CA ASP A 586 15.50 16.70 -32.51
C ASP A 586 15.94 16.16 -33.88
N ARG A 587 14.99 16.16 -34.83
CA ARG A 587 15.21 15.67 -36.21
C ARG A 587 16.25 16.43 -37.02
N THR A 588 16.72 17.58 -36.54
CA THR A 588 17.82 18.32 -37.17
C THR A 588 19.18 17.96 -36.58
N GLY A 589 19.20 17.11 -35.55
CA GLY A 589 20.40 16.70 -34.83
C GLY A 589 20.80 17.64 -33.69
N GLU A 590 19.98 18.65 -33.37
CA GLU A 590 20.23 19.50 -32.21
C GLU A 590 19.83 18.75 -30.95
N SER A 591 20.68 18.81 -29.92
CA SER A 591 20.40 18.16 -28.64
C SER A 591 20.40 19.13 -27.47
N ALA A 592 19.64 18.77 -26.43
CA ALA A 592 19.55 19.48 -25.17
C ALA A 592 19.67 18.49 -24.01
N ARG A 593 20.29 18.89 -22.91
CA ARG A 593 20.62 17.99 -21.79
C ARG A 593 20.24 18.58 -20.45
N LEU A 594 19.69 17.75 -19.57
CA LEU A 594 19.43 18.06 -18.17
C LEU A 594 19.87 16.87 -17.29
N PRO A 595 20.49 17.10 -16.13
CA PRO A 595 20.75 16.01 -15.18
C PRO A 595 19.44 15.54 -14.53
N LEU A 596 19.39 14.29 -14.05
CA LEU A 596 18.23 13.77 -13.30
C LEU A 596 17.96 14.66 -12.08
N SER A 597 19.05 15.11 -11.44
CA SER A 597 19.04 16.06 -10.32
C SER A 597 18.47 17.46 -10.61
N HIS A 598 18.16 17.79 -11.88
CA HIS A 598 17.32 18.94 -12.22
C HIS A 598 15.94 18.80 -11.57
N PHE A 599 15.34 17.61 -11.66
CA PHE A 599 14.15 17.25 -10.92
C PHE A 599 14.52 16.76 -9.51
N SER A 600 15.18 15.60 -9.37
CA SER A 600 15.59 14.99 -8.10
C SER A 600 16.75 14.02 -8.32
N LEU A 601 17.58 13.78 -7.30
CA LEU A 601 18.41 12.58 -7.30
C LEU A 601 17.53 11.32 -7.14
N LEU A 602 17.99 10.18 -7.67
CA LEU A 602 17.28 8.90 -7.53
C LEU A 602 17.51 8.32 -6.13
N GLN A 603 16.41 8.03 -5.44
CA GLN A 603 16.42 7.42 -4.11
C GLN A 603 17.09 6.03 -4.15
N PRO A 604 18.14 5.79 -3.34
CA PRO A 604 18.69 4.46 -3.17
C PRO A 604 17.65 3.45 -2.63
N PRO A 605 17.86 2.14 -2.83
CA PRO A 605 16.94 1.12 -2.34
C PRO A 605 16.68 1.28 -0.84
N ILE A 606 15.40 1.37 -0.46
CA ILE A 606 14.99 1.55 0.93
C ILE A 606 15.10 0.22 1.67
N GLN A 607 16.14 0.10 2.50
CA GLN A 607 16.34 -1.06 3.37
C GLN A 607 15.44 -0.94 4.60
N VAL A 608 14.59 -1.92 4.83
CA VAL A 608 13.67 -2.01 5.96
C VAL A 608 13.93 -3.27 6.74
N HIS A 609 14.06 -3.09 8.06
CA HIS A 609 14.21 -4.18 9.00
C HIS A 609 12.99 -4.22 9.92
N LEU A 610 12.01 -5.06 9.56
CA LEU A 610 10.76 -5.18 10.30
C LEU A 610 10.97 -5.72 11.73
N GLY A 611 11.94 -6.63 11.92
CA GLY A 611 12.23 -7.26 13.22
C GLY A 611 13.30 -6.53 14.02
N LYS A 612 13.31 -6.75 15.35
CA LYS A 612 14.35 -6.27 16.28
C LYS A 612 15.77 -6.77 15.98
N ALA A 613 15.91 -7.73 15.07
CA ALA A 613 17.20 -8.11 14.49
C ALA A 613 17.03 -8.52 13.03
N ALA A 614 17.99 -8.13 12.18
CA ALA A 614 17.92 -8.34 10.72
C ALA A 614 17.74 -9.81 10.30
N TRP A 615 18.34 -10.76 11.03
CA TRP A 615 18.24 -12.19 10.75
C TRP A 615 16.86 -12.80 11.04
N MET A 616 15.96 -12.07 11.69
CA MET A 616 14.64 -12.59 12.06
C MET A 616 13.70 -12.76 10.87
N SER A 617 13.95 -12.02 9.78
CA SER A 617 13.16 -12.08 8.54
C SER A 617 13.79 -13.03 7.52
N VAL A 618 12.93 -13.71 6.75
CA VAL A 618 13.30 -14.46 5.54
C VAL A 618 13.23 -13.60 4.29
N LEU A 619 12.55 -12.45 4.38
CA LEU A 619 12.24 -11.59 3.26
C LEU A 619 13.43 -10.68 2.92
N PRO A 620 13.56 -10.26 1.66
CA PRO A 620 14.43 -9.17 1.28
C PRO A 620 14.17 -7.92 2.15
N ALA A 621 15.22 -7.17 2.46
CA ALA A 621 15.09 -5.92 3.22
C ALA A 621 14.56 -4.76 2.36
N SER A 622 14.70 -4.84 1.03
CA SER A 622 14.26 -3.81 0.08
C SER A 622 13.39 -4.42 -1.01
N GLU A 623 12.60 -3.56 -1.66
CA GLU A 623 11.91 -3.82 -2.92
C GLU A 623 12.11 -2.62 -3.85
N PRO A 624 12.18 -2.78 -5.18
CA PRO A 624 12.32 -1.66 -6.12
C PRO A 624 11.07 -0.79 -6.07
N MET A 625 11.21 0.45 -5.62
CA MET A 625 10.11 1.40 -5.47
C MET A 625 10.31 2.57 -6.42
N PHE A 626 9.39 2.73 -7.37
CA PHE A 626 9.46 3.76 -8.39
C PHE A 626 9.06 5.14 -7.85
N GLN A 627 9.66 6.15 -8.47
CA GLN A 627 9.24 7.55 -8.39
C GLN A 627 9.04 8.07 -9.82
N THR A 628 7.98 8.84 -10.05
CA THR A 628 7.80 9.56 -11.31
C THR A 628 8.71 10.79 -11.34
N PHE A 629 9.43 10.93 -12.45
CA PHE A 629 10.23 12.09 -12.80
C PHE A 629 9.52 12.85 -13.91
N GLU A 630 9.36 14.17 -13.76
CA GLU A 630 8.73 15.03 -14.77
C GLU A 630 9.73 16.10 -15.23
N PHE A 631 9.97 16.17 -16.54
CA PHE A 631 10.86 17.13 -17.17
C PHE A 631 10.12 17.91 -18.26
N HIS A 632 9.92 19.21 -18.05
CA HIS A 632 9.31 20.08 -19.05
C HIS A 632 10.23 20.24 -20.26
N LEU A 633 9.69 20.07 -21.48
CA LEU A 633 10.47 20.23 -22.70
C LEU A 633 10.98 21.67 -22.88
N ASN A 634 10.31 22.65 -22.28
CA ASN A 634 10.78 24.04 -22.25
C ASN A 634 12.12 24.20 -21.50
N ASP A 635 12.38 23.40 -20.47
CA ASP A 635 13.63 23.48 -19.72
C ASP A 635 14.81 23.02 -20.59
N PHE A 636 14.59 22.03 -21.46
CA PHE A 636 15.57 21.61 -22.46
C PHE A 636 15.79 22.68 -23.54
N ALA A 637 14.70 23.28 -24.06
CA ALA A 637 14.80 24.38 -25.02
C ALA A 637 15.53 25.61 -24.45
N ALA A 638 15.42 25.85 -23.15
CA ALA A 638 16.18 26.90 -22.46
C ALA A 638 17.69 26.61 -22.41
N GLN A 639 18.10 25.34 -22.37
CA GLN A 639 19.52 24.94 -22.42
C GLN A 639 20.11 25.05 -23.83
N ASN A 640 19.34 24.71 -24.87
CA ASN A 640 19.74 24.90 -26.27
C ASN A 640 18.60 25.52 -27.09
N PRO A 641 18.62 26.84 -27.36
CA PRO A 641 17.57 27.50 -28.15
C PRO A 641 17.43 27.02 -29.60
N ARG A 642 18.39 26.23 -30.12
CA ARG A 642 18.29 25.61 -31.45
C ARG A 642 17.51 24.30 -31.42
N PHE A 643 17.42 23.63 -30.27
CA PHE A 643 16.64 22.43 -30.09
C PHE A 643 15.14 22.76 -30.20
N ASN A 644 14.43 22.01 -31.03
CA ASN A 644 12.98 22.17 -31.20
C ASN A 644 12.20 20.98 -30.61
N PRO A 645 11.51 21.18 -29.46
CA PRO A 645 10.68 20.14 -28.82
C PRO A 645 9.64 19.49 -29.73
N SER A 646 9.04 20.24 -30.65
CA SER A 646 8.02 19.72 -31.58
C SER A 646 8.57 18.75 -32.62
N ARG A 647 9.90 18.66 -32.75
CA ARG A 647 10.60 17.79 -33.70
C ARG A 647 11.45 16.75 -32.98
N LEU A 648 11.09 16.38 -31.74
CA LEU A 648 11.77 15.34 -30.98
C LEU A 648 11.87 14.04 -31.81
N SER A 649 13.08 13.47 -31.87
CA SER A 649 13.36 12.20 -32.54
C SER A 649 13.94 11.16 -31.60
N GLU A 650 14.71 11.56 -30.57
CA GLU A 650 15.29 10.60 -29.63
C GLU A 650 15.24 11.11 -28.19
N ILE A 651 15.03 10.17 -27.27
CA ILE A 651 15.17 10.36 -25.82
C ILE A 651 16.31 9.43 -25.37
N ARG A 652 17.34 9.97 -24.74
CA ARG A 652 18.50 9.20 -24.29
C ARG A 652 18.73 9.36 -22.80
N PHE A 653 18.87 8.22 -22.13
CA PHE A 653 19.31 8.13 -20.74
C PHE A 653 20.81 7.84 -20.76
N LEU A 654 21.64 8.82 -20.35
CA LEU A 654 23.09 8.72 -20.36
C LEU A 654 23.61 8.46 -18.93
N PHE A 655 24.23 7.31 -18.70
CA PHE A 655 24.70 6.89 -17.38
C PHE A 655 26.13 7.39 -17.10
N ASN A 656 26.30 8.71 -17.01
CA ASN A 656 27.60 9.39 -16.91
C ASN A 656 27.87 10.15 -15.61
N ARG A 657 26.90 10.24 -14.69
CA ARG A 657 27.04 11.05 -13.46
C ARG A 657 27.30 10.21 -12.22
N SER A 658 27.02 8.91 -12.27
CA SER A 658 27.38 7.93 -11.25
C SER A 658 28.26 6.84 -11.88
N PRO A 659 29.31 6.35 -11.18
CA PRO A 659 30.31 5.45 -11.77
C PRO A 659 29.76 4.07 -12.14
N ALA A 660 28.81 3.57 -11.35
CA ALA A 660 28.12 2.31 -11.57
C ALA A 660 26.76 2.32 -10.88
N GLY A 661 25.83 1.49 -11.35
CA GLY A 661 24.51 1.34 -10.75
C GLY A 661 23.60 0.43 -11.58
N VAL A 662 22.44 0.09 -11.01
CA VAL A 662 21.34 -0.55 -11.72
C VAL A 662 20.07 0.25 -11.45
N VAL A 663 19.42 0.71 -12.52
CA VAL A 663 18.11 1.36 -12.44
C VAL A 663 17.05 0.47 -13.08
N VAL A 664 15.83 0.63 -12.59
CA VAL A 664 14.62 0.07 -13.17
C VAL A 664 13.84 1.23 -13.74
N LEU A 665 13.62 1.23 -15.05
CA LEU A 665 12.90 2.26 -15.80
C LEU A 665 11.55 1.70 -16.26
N ASP A 666 10.51 2.51 -16.12
CA ASP A 666 9.15 2.14 -16.46
C ASP A 666 8.33 3.37 -16.91
N GLU A 667 7.17 3.14 -17.52
CA GLU A 667 6.14 4.14 -17.84
C GLU A 667 6.67 5.42 -18.51
N VAL A 668 7.45 5.27 -19.59
CA VAL A 668 8.02 6.40 -20.34
C VAL A 668 6.95 7.05 -21.21
N HIS A 669 6.63 8.29 -20.90
CA HIS A 669 5.47 9.02 -21.40
C HIS A 669 5.84 10.42 -21.91
N LEU A 670 5.03 10.94 -22.83
CA LEU A 670 4.99 12.35 -23.19
C LEU A 670 3.58 12.90 -22.94
N ALA A 671 3.46 13.98 -22.15
CA ALA A 671 2.17 14.57 -21.81
C ALA A 671 2.17 16.09 -22.04
N GLU A 672 1.01 16.67 -22.35
CA GLU A 672 0.82 18.12 -22.40
C GLU A 672 0.60 18.68 -21.00
N VAL A 673 1.43 19.63 -20.56
CA VAL A 673 1.30 20.22 -19.23
C VAL A 673 0.30 21.37 -19.28
N GLY A 674 -0.77 21.27 -18.49
CA GLY A 674 -1.68 22.40 -18.23
C GLY A 674 -2.85 22.56 -19.22
N VAL A 675 -3.04 21.67 -20.19
CA VAL A 675 -4.24 21.67 -21.04
C VAL A 675 -5.22 20.60 -20.55
N ASN A 676 -6.20 21.03 -19.74
CA ASN A 676 -7.47 20.32 -19.70
C ASN A 676 -8.00 20.33 -21.15
N ARG A 677 -7.84 19.24 -21.90
CA ARG A 677 -8.57 19.06 -23.15
C ARG A 677 -10.04 19.12 -22.76
N ARG A 678 -10.69 20.27 -23.00
CA ARG A 678 -12.14 20.31 -23.10
C ARG A 678 -12.49 19.26 -24.13
N ALA A 679 -13.20 18.21 -23.71
CA ALA A 679 -13.85 17.33 -24.65
C ALA A 679 -14.61 18.22 -25.64
N GLY A 680 -14.32 18.07 -26.93
CA GLY A 680 -15.10 18.71 -27.99
C GLY A 680 -16.56 18.28 -27.90
N PRO A 681 -17.47 19.05 -28.51
CA PRO A 681 -18.92 18.91 -28.34
C PRO A 681 -19.45 17.51 -28.63
#